data_AF-A0A7X6XCU9-F1
#
_entry.id   AF-A0A7X6XCU9-F1
#
_cell.length_a   1.000
_cell.length_b   1.000
_cell.length_c   1.000
_cell.angle_alpha   90.00
_cell.angle_beta   90.00
_cell.angle_gamma   90.00
#
_symmetry.space_group_name_H-M   'P 1'
#
loop_
_entity.id
_entity.type
_entity.pdbx_description
1 polymer ?
#
loop_
_entity_poly.entity_id
_entity_poly.type
_entity_poly.pdbx_seq_one_letter_code
_entity_poly.pdbx_strand_id
1 'polypeptide(L)'
;MKQIKYIILSLCLLFAVGAQAQMAKGRTKATIIADALAQLPAETPQQYNTVIADLVSTGEEGLLDLISRMNPPGDVSNETYDFAISGWSHFVSKDDANRTVAANTYEKALGQSLDKEIKAFVIRQLRTVGSDDNVDVLTQYLTDDYLSGAAAAALTSIGTENAGNALLNTLTAGNSEEINLHLVNALGQISFSKAEPALINLLSSSPSPKMEGVLIGALANLGGKESIKPLKNAADKTDYAYHKSDAVGSYLNLLSKLGASETKTVKKEAESLLSKAKRQNNSALKIAATKVLLEQPKANASKIFKGVIKDGDIRYITNILHAYPFGKDKKSVELINKTLSSSKSQDVQTALIYWLGNNKSTGSASLITPYLNTNNKMVLKAATQSLSNIGSEEAIIALAGLLKSSDDETVALAKNALLTIDEDVAYTLASVFETSGDAGKLAILEIISSRILESQYNLVYNQMFTNNDVVKAASANTLKYIVTDQNLNDMFTLLEQTDAEYVPAVQASINAGLKNLTDEEQTKVVSERIGKSNKKHLYYSALAGIGSADAIEQITQAYDKETGTNREAAFSALASVNSFDVIYPVLDIARSTTNKSELEKATDAIINIVRRSNQTSEINYLYLREAMEIAQNDNQKKTILNLIGASGHYTAMVYIAKYMDEAPIADAAAVATMNIALSNAEFAGDKTTAILDKVSKTLSNPDAGYQRQAITKYLSENSSEDGYVSLFNGKNLDGWKGLVGNPITRAKMSARELAAAQVKAD
;
A
#
# COMPACT_ATOMS: atom_id res chain seq x y z
N MET A 1 -51.44 -2.69 33.98
CA MET A 1 -50.07 -3.25 33.81
C MET A 1 -49.95 -4.77 33.97
N LYS A 2 -50.98 -5.52 34.42
CA LYS A 2 -50.88 -7.00 34.52
C LYS A 2 -51.09 -7.72 33.17
N GLN A 3 -51.89 -7.17 32.25
CA GLN A 3 -52.15 -7.81 30.95
C GLN A 3 -50.99 -7.69 29.94
N ILE A 4 -50.19 -6.62 30.01
CA ILE A 4 -49.02 -6.43 29.13
C ILE A 4 -47.87 -7.39 29.51
N LYS A 5 -47.77 -7.78 30.80
CA LYS A 5 -46.76 -8.76 31.25
C LYS A 5 -47.03 -10.18 30.74
N TYR A 6 -48.29 -10.59 30.59
CA TYR A 6 -48.62 -11.91 30.03
C TYR A 6 -48.39 -11.97 28.52
N ILE A 7 -48.66 -10.88 27.79
CA ILE A 7 -48.38 -10.84 26.34
C ILE A 7 -46.87 -10.89 26.06
N ILE A 8 -46.05 -10.19 26.85
CA ILE A 8 -44.59 -10.22 26.70
C ILE A 8 -44.00 -11.57 27.15
N LEU A 9 -44.55 -12.21 28.19
CA LEU A 9 -44.11 -13.54 28.61
C LEU A 9 -44.50 -14.63 27.59
N SER A 10 -45.66 -14.52 26.95
CA SER A 10 -46.09 -15.39 25.85
C SER A 10 -45.29 -15.16 24.56
N LEU A 11 -44.86 -13.92 24.30
CA LEU A 11 -43.99 -13.60 23.16
C LEU A 11 -42.56 -14.12 23.37
N CYS A 12 -42.04 -14.08 24.60
CA CYS A 12 -40.71 -14.64 24.93
C CYS A 12 -40.70 -16.19 24.95
N LEU A 13 -41.81 -16.85 25.25
CA LEU A 13 -41.95 -18.31 25.15
C LEU A 13 -42.08 -18.84 23.71
N LEU A 14 -42.39 -17.97 22.75
CA LEU A 14 -42.38 -18.31 21.32
C LEU A 14 -40.99 -18.22 20.66
N PHE A 15 -39.99 -17.62 21.34
CA PHE A 15 -38.60 -17.61 20.89
C PHE A 15 -37.71 -18.68 21.53
N ALA A 16 -38.27 -19.54 22.39
CA ALA A 16 -37.55 -20.60 23.10
C ALA A 16 -37.90 -22.03 22.63
N VAL A 17 -38.72 -22.19 21.59
CA VAL A 17 -38.89 -23.47 20.91
C VAL A 17 -37.95 -23.48 19.72
N GLY A 18 -36.96 -24.36 19.78
CA GLY A 18 -35.81 -24.40 18.91
C GLY A 18 -36.16 -24.28 17.43
N ALA A 19 -35.34 -23.51 16.72
CA ALA A 19 -35.06 -23.78 15.33
C ALA A 19 -34.37 -25.16 15.23
N GLN A 20 -35.14 -26.24 15.41
CA GLN A 20 -34.91 -27.40 14.58
C GLN A 20 -35.17 -26.92 13.16
N ALA A 21 -34.13 -26.92 12.32
CA ALA A 21 -34.29 -26.72 10.89
C ALA A 21 -35.32 -27.74 10.39
N GLN A 22 -36.56 -27.29 10.26
CA GLN A 22 -37.62 -28.08 9.66
C GLN A 22 -37.27 -28.12 8.17
N MET A 23 -36.78 -29.28 7.69
CA MET A 23 -36.46 -29.46 6.27
C MET A 23 -37.62 -28.93 5.43
N ALA A 24 -37.32 -28.10 4.42
CA ALA A 24 -38.33 -27.57 3.51
C ALA A 24 -39.20 -28.74 3.00
N LYS A 25 -40.52 -28.60 3.13
CA LYS A 25 -41.52 -29.63 2.78
C LYS A 25 -41.18 -30.25 1.40
N GLY A 26 -40.67 -31.48 1.39
CA GLY A 26 -40.46 -32.29 0.17
C GLY A 26 -39.01 -32.68 -0.18
N ARG A 27 -37.96 -32.19 0.49
CA ARG A 27 -36.56 -32.62 0.21
C ARG A 27 -36.20 -33.88 1.02
N THR A 28 -35.64 -34.89 0.35
CA THR A 28 -35.03 -36.07 1.03
C THR A 28 -33.55 -35.80 1.33
N LYS A 29 -32.95 -36.53 2.28
CA LYS A 29 -31.49 -36.40 2.56
C LYS A 29 -30.63 -36.64 1.32
N ALA A 30 -30.98 -37.62 0.50
CA ALA A 30 -30.30 -37.90 -0.76
C ALA A 30 -30.38 -36.72 -1.75
N THR A 31 -31.55 -36.03 -1.80
CA THR A 31 -31.72 -34.83 -2.63
C THR A 31 -30.87 -33.67 -2.11
N ILE A 32 -30.80 -33.47 -0.79
CA ILE A 32 -29.97 -32.42 -0.18
C ILE A 32 -28.49 -32.65 -0.49
N ILE A 33 -28.00 -33.89 -0.38
CA ILE A 33 -26.62 -34.25 -0.69
C ILE A 33 -26.31 -34.00 -2.17
N ALA A 34 -27.17 -34.44 -3.09
CA ALA A 34 -26.98 -34.23 -4.52
C ALA A 34 -26.97 -32.74 -4.89
N ASP A 35 -27.92 -31.96 -4.36
CA ASP A 35 -28.01 -30.51 -4.59
C ASP A 35 -26.79 -29.77 -4.05
N ALA A 36 -26.27 -30.19 -2.89
CA ALA A 36 -25.10 -29.60 -2.28
C ALA A 36 -23.82 -29.92 -3.09
N LEU A 37 -23.63 -31.17 -3.51
CA LEU A 37 -22.49 -31.55 -4.34
C LEU A 37 -22.48 -30.81 -5.68
N ALA A 38 -23.64 -30.53 -6.28
CA ALA A 38 -23.74 -29.74 -7.50
C ALA A 38 -23.38 -28.25 -7.32
N GLN A 39 -23.40 -27.74 -6.09
CA GLN A 39 -23.15 -26.34 -5.76
C GLN A 39 -21.76 -26.10 -5.14
N LEU A 40 -20.96 -27.15 -4.96
CA LEU A 40 -19.61 -27.05 -4.39
C LEU A 40 -18.54 -27.24 -5.48
N PRO A 41 -17.49 -26.42 -5.50
CA PRO A 41 -17.23 -25.28 -4.59
C PRO A 41 -18.16 -24.08 -4.87
N ALA A 42 -18.60 -23.39 -3.82
CA ALA A 42 -19.53 -22.27 -3.93
C ALA A 42 -18.84 -20.95 -4.32
N GLU A 43 -19.52 -20.11 -5.10
CA GLU A 43 -18.96 -18.84 -5.62
C GLU A 43 -18.86 -17.73 -4.56
N THR A 44 -19.67 -17.81 -3.50
CA THR A 44 -19.72 -16.79 -2.44
C THR A 44 -19.69 -17.39 -1.03
N PRO A 45 -19.18 -16.68 -0.02
CA PRO A 45 -19.20 -17.13 1.38
C PRO A 45 -20.62 -17.39 1.91
N GLN A 46 -21.61 -16.60 1.47
CA GLN A 46 -23.00 -16.77 1.89
C GLN A 46 -23.57 -18.08 1.34
N GLN A 47 -23.40 -18.34 0.05
CA GLN A 47 -23.84 -19.59 -0.57
C GLN A 47 -23.12 -20.79 0.04
N TYR A 48 -21.80 -20.69 0.25
CA TYR A 48 -21.02 -21.71 0.93
C TYR A 48 -21.63 -22.08 2.29
N ASN A 49 -21.89 -21.08 3.15
CA ASN A 49 -22.45 -21.33 4.48
C ASN A 49 -23.85 -21.96 4.41
N THR A 50 -24.69 -21.56 3.46
CA THR A 50 -26.02 -22.17 3.26
C THR A 50 -25.90 -23.63 2.81
N VAL A 51 -25.06 -23.92 1.81
CA VAL A 51 -24.88 -25.28 1.28
C VAL A 51 -24.31 -26.21 2.35
N ILE A 52 -23.31 -25.76 3.11
CA ILE A 52 -22.75 -26.57 4.20
C ILE A 52 -23.76 -26.73 5.36
N ALA A 53 -24.56 -25.72 5.70
CA ALA A 53 -25.61 -25.86 6.70
C ALA A 53 -26.69 -26.89 6.28
N ASP A 54 -27.09 -26.86 5.00
CA ASP A 54 -28.00 -27.84 4.41
C ASP A 54 -27.43 -29.26 4.52
N LEU A 55 -26.14 -29.44 4.17
CA LEU A 55 -25.45 -30.72 4.37
C LEU A 55 -25.49 -31.16 5.84
N VAL A 56 -25.07 -30.30 6.77
CA VAL A 56 -25.05 -30.59 8.22
C VAL A 56 -26.42 -31.05 8.73
N SER A 57 -27.52 -30.50 8.20
CA SER A 57 -28.89 -30.89 8.57
C SER A 57 -29.24 -32.36 8.27
N THR A 58 -28.49 -33.03 7.38
CA THR A 58 -28.70 -34.46 7.05
C THR A 58 -28.21 -35.41 8.16
N GLY A 59 -27.37 -34.90 9.08
CA GLY A 59 -26.84 -35.61 10.24
C GLY A 59 -25.90 -36.77 9.88
N GLU A 60 -25.74 -37.72 10.81
CA GLU A 60 -24.85 -38.88 10.67
C GLU A 60 -25.03 -39.62 9.32
N GLU A 61 -26.28 -39.86 8.92
CA GLU A 61 -26.59 -40.59 7.69
C GLU A 61 -26.00 -39.93 6.44
N GLY A 62 -26.11 -38.60 6.32
CA GLY A 62 -25.60 -37.91 5.14
C GLY A 62 -24.08 -37.78 5.13
N LEU A 63 -23.45 -37.60 6.29
CA LEU A 63 -22.00 -37.61 6.38
C LEU A 63 -21.40 -39.00 6.09
N LEU A 64 -22.04 -40.08 6.56
CA LEU A 64 -21.64 -41.45 6.18
C LEU A 64 -21.83 -41.72 4.68
N ASP A 65 -22.94 -41.26 4.11
CA ASP A 65 -23.19 -41.39 2.66
C ASP A 65 -22.10 -40.69 1.85
N LEU A 66 -21.74 -39.46 2.20
CA LEU A 66 -20.64 -38.71 1.57
C LEU A 66 -19.31 -39.47 1.65
N ILE A 67 -18.94 -40.00 2.82
CA ILE A 67 -17.69 -40.75 3.00
C ILE A 67 -17.71 -42.05 2.19
N SER A 68 -18.84 -42.77 2.17
CA SER A 68 -18.97 -44.05 1.45
C SER A 68 -18.88 -43.91 -0.07
N ARG A 69 -19.15 -42.70 -0.60
CA ARG A 69 -19.06 -42.38 -2.03
C ARG A 69 -17.66 -41.92 -2.47
N MET A 70 -16.74 -41.76 -1.53
CA MET A 70 -15.36 -41.42 -1.86
C MET A 70 -14.69 -42.57 -2.61
N ASN A 71 -13.91 -42.21 -3.63
CA ASN A 71 -13.18 -43.15 -4.46
C ASN A 71 -11.77 -43.36 -3.87
N PRO A 72 -11.22 -44.59 -3.89
CA PRO A 72 -9.81 -44.79 -3.63
C PRO A 72 -8.94 -43.97 -4.61
N PRO A 73 -7.66 -43.69 -4.27
CA PRO A 73 -6.76 -42.97 -5.16
C PRO A 73 -6.71 -43.59 -6.57
N GLY A 74 -6.93 -42.78 -7.60
CA GLY A 74 -7.02 -43.21 -9.00
C GLY A 74 -7.53 -42.11 -9.93
N ASP A 75 -8.13 -42.48 -11.06
CA ASP A 75 -8.56 -41.54 -12.11
C ASP A 75 -9.88 -40.81 -11.80
N VAL A 76 -10.55 -41.15 -10.69
CA VAL A 76 -11.81 -40.52 -10.27
C VAL A 76 -11.54 -39.52 -9.15
N SER A 77 -11.88 -38.25 -9.37
CA SER A 77 -11.66 -37.17 -8.40
C SER A 77 -12.61 -37.24 -7.21
N ASN A 78 -12.08 -36.94 -6.02
CA ASN A 78 -12.86 -36.72 -4.80
C ASN A 78 -13.04 -35.24 -4.46
N GLU A 79 -12.63 -34.29 -5.31
CA GLU A 79 -12.60 -32.85 -4.99
C GLU A 79 -13.89 -32.32 -4.35
N THR A 80 -15.05 -32.63 -4.94
CA THR A 80 -16.35 -32.19 -4.42
C THR A 80 -16.68 -32.84 -3.08
N TYR A 81 -16.34 -34.11 -2.86
CA TYR A 81 -16.52 -34.80 -1.58
C TYR A 81 -15.56 -34.25 -0.52
N ASP A 82 -14.31 -34.00 -0.87
CA ASP A 82 -13.30 -33.41 0.01
C ASP A 82 -13.75 -32.03 0.49
N PHE A 83 -14.27 -31.21 -0.43
CA PHE A 83 -14.79 -29.87 -0.14
C PHE A 83 -16.03 -29.93 0.77
N ALA A 84 -16.97 -30.83 0.47
CA ALA A 84 -18.18 -31.02 1.27
C ALA A 84 -17.86 -31.49 2.71
N ILE A 85 -17.04 -32.53 2.85
CA ILE A 85 -16.72 -33.14 4.15
C ILE A 85 -15.82 -32.20 4.98
N SER A 86 -14.81 -31.58 4.37
CA SER A 86 -13.96 -30.62 5.09
C SER A 86 -14.77 -29.37 5.49
N GLY A 87 -15.63 -28.89 4.60
CA GLY A 87 -16.53 -27.78 4.90
C GLY A 87 -17.46 -28.09 6.06
N TRP A 88 -18.03 -29.30 6.09
CA TRP A 88 -18.82 -29.80 7.21
C TRP A 88 -18.05 -29.73 8.53
N SER A 89 -16.86 -30.33 8.59
CA SER A 89 -16.02 -30.35 9.81
C SER A 89 -15.73 -28.95 10.34
N HIS A 90 -15.34 -28.04 9.45
CA HIS A 90 -15.04 -26.66 9.84
C HIS A 90 -16.28 -25.90 10.30
N PHE A 91 -17.40 -26.08 9.62
CA PHE A 91 -18.67 -25.42 9.94
C PHE A 91 -19.18 -25.79 11.32
N VAL A 92 -19.07 -27.08 11.70
CA VAL A 92 -19.57 -27.56 13.00
C VAL A 92 -18.56 -27.44 14.13
N SER A 93 -17.28 -27.11 13.87
CA SER A 93 -16.19 -27.15 14.87
C SER A 93 -16.45 -26.35 16.15
N LYS A 94 -17.30 -25.31 16.10
CA LYS A 94 -17.66 -24.45 17.24
C LYS A 94 -19.04 -24.74 17.85
N ASP A 95 -19.78 -25.69 17.29
CA ASP A 95 -21.08 -26.15 17.80
C ASP A 95 -20.89 -27.48 18.49
N ASP A 96 -20.95 -27.51 19.83
CA ASP A 96 -20.63 -28.72 20.62
C ASP A 96 -21.47 -29.94 20.22
N ALA A 97 -22.76 -29.76 19.94
CA ALA A 97 -23.64 -30.86 19.60
C ALA A 97 -23.32 -31.40 18.20
N ASN A 98 -23.26 -30.51 17.20
CA ASN A 98 -22.99 -30.92 15.82
C ASN A 98 -21.55 -31.38 15.60
N ARG A 99 -20.58 -30.82 16.34
CA ARG A 99 -19.20 -31.29 16.40
C ARG A 99 -19.13 -32.73 16.90
N THR A 100 -19.81 -33.03 18.01
CA THR A 100 -19.84 -34.37 18.60
C THR A 100 -20.47 -35.38 17.65
N VAL A 101 -21.59 -35.01 17.00
CA VAL A 101 -22.22 -35.86 15.97
C VAL A 101 -21.26 -36.14 14.82
N ALA A 102 -20.58 -35.11 14.28
CA ALA A 102 -19.62 -35.30 13.20
C ALA A 102 -18.44 -36.19 13.62
N ALA A 103 -17.86 -35.95 14.81
CA ALA A 103 -16.75 -36.73 15.34
C ALA A 103 -17.11 -38.22 15.50
N ASN A 104 -18.25 -38.52 16.13
CA ASN A 104 -18.73 -39.90 16.29
C ASN A 104 -19.07 -40.55 14.95
N THR A 105 -19.51 -39.77 13.97
CA THR A 105 -19.77 -40.26 12.61
C THR A 105 -18.47 -40.64 11.92
N TYR A 106 -17.41 -39.83 12.03
CA TYR A 106 -16.09 -40.16 11.51
C TYR A 106 -15.50 -41.40 12.18
N GLU A 107 -15.63 -41.52 13.50
CA GLU A 107 -15.26 -42.74 14.23
C GLU A 107 -16.00 -43.98 13.68
N LYS A 108 -17.32 -43.88 13.50
CA LYS A 108 -18.12 -44.96 12.91
C LYS A 108 -17.69 -45.30 11.49
N ALA A 109 -17.33 -44.31 10.68
CA ALA A 109 -16.82 -44.51 9.32
C ALA A 109 -15.48 -45.26 9.32
N LEU A 110 -14.58 -44.99 10.28
CA LEU A 110 -13.30 -45.68 10.41
C LEU A 110 -13.45 -47.18 10.70
N GLY A 111 -14.55 -47.59 11.32
CA GLY A 111 -14.93 -48.99 11.50
C GLY A 111 -15.37 -49.71 10.22
N GLN A 112 -15.55 -49.00 9.11
CA GLN A 112 -15.93 -49.57 7.82
C GLN A 112 -14.69 -49.98 6.99
N SER A 113 -14.94 -50.80 5.96
CA SER A 113 -13.92 -51.21 4.99
C SER A 113 -13.64 -50.08 4.00
N LEU A 114 -12.81 -49.12 4.40
CA LEU A 114 -12.36 -48.00 3.58
C LEU A 114 -10.90 -48.17 3.13
N ASP A 115 -10.56 -47.60 1.98
CA ASP A 115 -9.17 -47.45 1.52
C ASP A 115 -8.33 -46.66 2.53
N LYS A 116 -7.02 -46.94 2.59
CA LYS A 116 -6.12 -46.28 3.56
C LYS A 116 -6.06 -44.77 3.36
N GLU A 117 -6.10 -44.25 2.14
CA GLU A 117 -6.10 -42.80 1.93
C GLU A 117 -7.40 -42.15 2.40
N ILE A 118 -8.54 -42.82 2.18
CA ILE A 118 -9.83 -42.36 2.69
C ILE A 118 -9.83 -42.37 4.22
N LYS A 119 -9.28 -43.42 4.86
CA LYS A 119 -9.10 -43.44 6.33
C LYS A 119 -8.21 -42.30 6.80
N ALA A 120 -7.11 -42.02 6.11
CA ALA A 120 -6.23 -40.90 6.44
C ALA A 120 -6.98 -39.56 6.35
N PHE A 121 -7.80 -39.36 5.32
CA PHE A 121 -8.65 -38.18 5.19
C PHE A 121 -9.66 -38.07 6.33
N VAL A 122 -10.37 -39.14 6.66
CA VAL A 122 -11.33 -39.17 7.79
C VAL A 122 -10.63 -38.85 9.12
N ILE A 123 -9.44 -39.40 9.37
CA ILE A 123 -8.63 -39.07 10.56
C ILE A 123 -8.23 -37.58 10.57
N ARG A 124 -7.89 -36.99 9.41
CA ARG A 124 -7.63 -35.55 9.30
C ARG A 124 -8.87 -34.71 9.62
N GLN A 125 -10.07 -35.21 9.38
CA GLN A 125 -11.30 -34.54 9.81
C GLN A 125 -11.48 -34.61 11.33
N LEU A 126 -11.16 -35.75 11.96
CA LEU A 126 -11.15 -35.88 13.42
C LEU A 126 -10.14 -34.94 14.09
N ARG A 127 -9.07 -34.52 13.41
CA ARG A 127 -8.19 -33.45 13.91
C ARG A 127 -8.94 -32.13 14.16
N THR A 128 -9.99 -31.84 13.39
CA THR A 128 -10.77 -30.60 13.45
C THR A 128 -11.92 -30.68 14.44
N VAL A 129 -12.58 -31.83 14.55
CA VAL A 129 -13.82 -31.99 15.34
C VAL A 129 -13.72 -32.97 16.50
N GLY A 130 -12.68 -33.81 16.56
CA GLY A 130 -12.53 -34.86 17.55
C GLY A 130 -12.36 -34.33 18.98
N SER A 131 -12.80 -35.14 19.94
CA SER A 131 -12.67 -34.87 21.38
C SER A 131 -11.93 -36.03 22.07
N ASP A 132 -11.89 -35.97 23.41
CA ASP A 132 -11.35 -37.06 24.23
C ASP A 132 -12.05 -38.41 23.98
N ASP A 133 -13.33 -38.36 23.61
CA ASP A 133 -14.15 -39.56 23.34
C ASP A 133 -13.61 -40.36 22.14
N ASN A 134 -12.90 -39.72 21.22
CA ASN A 134 -12.37 -40.37 20.01
C ASN A 134 -10.91 -40.84 20.17
N VAL A 135 -10.32 -40.71 21.35
CA VAL A 135 -8.91 -41.10 21.59
C VAL A 135 -8.72 -42.60 21.36
N ASP A 136 -9.65 -43.43 21.82
CA ASP A 136 -9.54 -44.90 21.72
C ASP A 136 -9.54 -45.38 20.26
N VAL A 137 -10.42 -44.84 19.41
CA VAL A 137 -10.43 -45.19 17.98
C VAL A 137 -9.17 -44.71 17.28
N LEU A 138 -8.67 -43.51 17.58
CA LEU A 138 -7.45 -42.97 16.98
C LEU A 138 -6.21 -43.76 17.39
N THR A 139 -6.17 -44.29 18.62
CA THR A 139 -5.07 -45.10 19.16
C THR A 139 -4.81 -46.35 18.32
N GLN A 140 -5.87 -46.96 17.76
CA GLN A 140 -5.77 -48.16 16.92
C GLN A 140 -4.92 -47.95 15.66
N TYR A 141 -4.80 -46.70 15.19
CA TYR A 141 -4.08 -46.35 13.97
C TYR A 141 -2.65 -45.87 14.21
N LEU A 142 -2.20 -45.73 15.48
CA LEU A 142 -0.86 -45.22 15.80
C LEU A 142 0.28 -46.18 15.42
N THR A 143 -0.03 -47.46 15.21
CA THR A 143 0.97 -48.49 14.83
C THR A 143 0.93 -48.85 13.34
N ASP A 144 0.06 -48.22 12.54
CA ASP A 144 0.02 -48.41 11.09
C ASP A 144 0.99 -47.44 10.40
N ASP A 145 1.92 -47.95 9.60
CA ASP A 145 2.96 -47.15 8.95
C ASP A 145 2.40 -46.00 8.10
N TYR A 146 1.23 -46.18 7.47
CA TYR A 146 0.59 -45.15 6.64
C TYR A 146 -0.26 -44.17 7.45
N LEU A 147 -0.97 -44.66 8.46
CA LEU A 147 -1.98 -43.87 9.20
C LEU A 147 -1.45 -43.24 10.49
N SER A 148 -0.31 -43.69 11.02
CA SER A 148 0.26 -43.22 12.28
C SER A 148 0.46 -41.72 12.33
N GLY A 149 0.91 -41.10 11.23
CA GLY A 149 1.12 -39.66 11.14
C GLY A 149 -0.18 -38.86 11.26
N ALA A 150 -1.23 -39.31 10.57
CA ALA A 150 -2.55 -38.68 10.64
C ALA A 150 -3.17 -38.85 12.04
N ALA A 151 -3.08 -40.05 12.61
CA ALA A 151 -3.62 -40.36 13.93
C ALA A 151 -2.91 -39.57 15.05
N ALA A 152 -1.57 -39.52 15.01
CA ALA A 152 -0.78 -38.73 15.96
C ALA A 152 -1.09 -37.24 15.85
N ALA A 153 -1.29 -36.71 14.63
CA ALA A 153 -1.70 -35.31 14.43
C ALA A 153 -3.10 -35.01 14.97
N ALA A 154 -4.06 -35.94 14.81
CA ALA A 154 -5.40 -35.80 15.38
C ALA A 154 -5.35 -35.80 16.92
N LEU A 155 -4.63 -36.75 17.54
CA LEU A 155 -4.42 -36.77 18.99
C LEU A 155 -3.69 -35.53 19.51
N THR A 156 -2.77 -34.97 18.72
CA THR A 156 -2.11 -33.70 19.05
C THR A 156 -3.11 -32.55 19.11
N SER A 157 -4.05 -32.48 18.17
CA SER A 157 -5.10 -31.44 18.18
C SER A 157 -6.12 -31.65 19.31
N ILE A 158 -6.39 -32.89 19.71
CA ILE A 158 -7.22 -33.20 20.89
C ILE A 158 -6.51 -32.75 22.18
N GLY A 159 -5.22 -33.07 22.33
CA GLY A 159 -4.35 -32.46 23.35
C GLY A 159 -4.71 -32.81 24.81
N THR A 160 -5.51 -33.84 25.04
CA THR A 160 -5.94 -34.27 26.37
C THR A 160 -4.91 -35.18 27.05
N GLU A 161 -5.09 -35.37 28.36
CA GLU A 161 -4.30 -36.32 29.15
C GLU A 161 -4.37 -37.75 28.60
N ASN A 162 -5.56 -38.19 28.15
CA ASN A 162 -5.74 -39.52 27.56
C ASN A 162 -5.05 -39.63 26.20
N ALA A 163 -5.14 -38.60 25.35
CA ALA A 163 -4.39 -38.55 24.10
C ALA A 163 -2.86 -38.64 24.34
N GLY A 164 -2.35 -37.92 25.33
CA GLY A 164 -0.94 -38.00 25.75
C GLY A 164 -0.54 -39.39 26.25
N ASN A 165 -1.38 -40.02 27.08
CA ASN A 165 -1.15 -41.40 27.54
C ASN A 165 -1.15 -42.40 26.38
N ALA A 166 -2.08 -42.28 25.42
CA ALA A 166 -2.14 -43.15 24.26
C ALA A 166 -0.87 -43.06 23.40
N LEU A 167 -0.41 -41.83 23.12
CA LEU A 167 0.84 -41.57 22.40
C LEU A 167 2.05 -42.14 23.14
N LEU A 168 2.14 -41.93 24.46
CA LEU A 168 3.26 -42.40 25.29
C LEU A 168 3.28 -43.94 25.40
N ASN A 169 2.14 -44.57 25.65
CA ASN A 169 2.01 -46.02 25.75
C ASN A 169 2.38 -46.68 24.42
N THR A 170 1.97 -46.08 23.30
CA THR A 170 2.36 -46.59 21.98
C THR A 170 3.86 -46.45 21.75
N LEU A 171 4.45 -45.30 22.10
CA LEU A 171 5.89 -45.05 21.93
C LEU A 171 6.75 -46.10 22.68
N THR A 172 6.32 -46.54 23.86
CA THR A 172 7.05 -47.50 24.69
C THR A 172 6.84 -48.97 24.28
N ALA A 173 5.96 -49.25 23.32
CA ALA A 173 5.65 -50.60 22.86
C ALA A 173 6.65 -51.17 21.83
N GLY A 174 7.58 -50.36 21.32
CA GLY A 174 8.64 -50.80 20.40
C GLY A 174 8.24 -50.82 18.92
N ASN A 175 8.05 -49.64 18.33
CA ASN A 175 7.65 -49.47 16.92
C ASN A 175 8.82 -49.15 15.98
N SER A 176 8.51 -49.05 14.68
CA SER A 176 9.42 -48.50 13.67
C SER A 176 9.85 -47.07 14.00
N GLU A 177 11.01 -46.66 13.47
CA GLU A 177 11.52 -45.31 13.69
C GLU A 177 10.58 -44.23 13.13
N GLU A 178 9.93 -44.51 11.99
CA GLU A 178 8.98 -43.58 11.36
C GLU A 178 7.75 -43.32 12.24
N ILE A 179 7.16 -44.36 12.81
CA ILE A 179 6.05 -44.23 13.78
C ILE A 179 6.52 -43.43 15.00
N ASN A 180 7.68 -43.78 15.55
CA ASN A 180 8.21 -43.08 16.73
C ASN A 180 8.45 -41.59 16.46
N LEU A 181 8.83 -41.19 15.23
CA LEU A 181 8.98 -39.77 14.88
C LEU A 181 7.66 -39.01 15.03
N HIS A 182 6.55 -39.60 14.55
CA HIS A 182 5.22 -39.02 14.70
C HIS A 182 4.82 -38.89 16.17
N LEU A 183 5.04 -39.94 16.97
CA LEU A 183 4.67 -39.98 18.38
C LEU A 183 5.49 -38.98 19.23
N VAL A 184 6.81 -38.93 19.03
CA VAL A 184 7.69 -37.99 19.76
C VAL A 184 7.32 -36.54 19.41
N ASN A 185 7.11 -36.25 18.14
CA ASN A 185 6.69 -34.92 17.71
C ASN A 185 5.33 -34.54 18.32
N ALA A 186 4.35 -35.44 18.30
CA ALA A 186 3.04 -35.23 18.90
C ALA A 186 3.12 -34.92 20.41
N LEU A 187 3.84 -35.76 21.17
CA LEU A 187 4.10 -35.58 22.60
C LEU A 187 4.77 -34.23 22.91
N GLY A 188 5.72 -33.83 22.06
CA GLY A 188 6.36 -32.52 22.10
C GLY A 188 5.37 -31.38 21.92
N GLN A 189 4.52 -31.46 20.90
CA GLN A 189 3.56 -30.40 20.57
C GLN A 189 2.50 -30.20 21.66
N ILE A 190 1.99 -31.28 22.27
CA ILE A 190 1.05 -31.18 23.40
C ILE A 190 1.73 -30.90 24.75
N SER A 191 3.07 -30.79 24.79
CA SER A 191 3.87 -30.58 26.00
C SER A 191 3.58 -31.60 27.12
N PHE A 192 3.45 -32.88 26.76
CA PHE A 192 3.06 -33.94 27.71
C PHE A 192 4.19 -34.35 28.65
N SER A 193 4.24 -33.75 29.83
CA SER A 193 5.35 -33.89 30.79
C SER A 193 5.65 -35.33 31.21
N LYS A 194 4.64 -36.21 31.30
CA LYS A 194 4.83 -37.63 31.65
C LYS A 194 5.70 -38.41 30.65
N ALA A 195 5.86 -37.91 29.42
CA ALA A 195 6.72 -38.54 28.43
C ALA A 195 8.23 -38.24 28.62
N GLU A 196 8.60 -37.30 29.49
CA GLU A 196 10.00 -36.88 29.67
C GLU A 196 10.96 -38.05 29.92
N PRO A 197 10.70 -39.00 30.83
CA PRO A 197 11.61 -40.13 31.05
C PRO A 197 11.79 -41.02 29.82
N ALA A 198 10.70 -41.27 29.07
CA ALA A 198 10.75 -42.11 27.87
C ALA A 198 11.56 -41.44 26.75
N LEU A 199 11.35 -40.13 26.55
CA LEU A 199 12.09 -39.36 25.54
C LEU A 199 13.59 -39.24 25.88
N ILE A 200 13.95 -39.07 27.16
CA ILE A 200 15.36 -39.06 27.59
C ILE A 200 16.01 -40.43 27.34
N ASN A 201 15.30 -41.52 27.63
CA ASN A 201 15.80 -42.87 27.38
C ASN A 201 16.03 -43.14 25.88
N LEU A 202 15.08 -42.74 25.04
CA LEU A 202 15.20 -42.80 23.57
C LEU A 202 16.40 -42.00 23.07
N LEU A 203 16.58 -40.77 23.56
CA LEU A 203 17.72 -39.92 23.19
C LEU A 203 19.07 -40.55 23.59
N SER A 204 19.09 -41.29 24.69
CA SER A 204 20.29 -41.96 25.20
C SER A 204 20.63 -43.25 24.44
N SER A 205 19.71 -43.76 23.62
CA SER A 205 19.85 -45.03 22.89
C SER A 205 20.48 -44.89 21.50
N SER A 206 21.27 -43.84 21.27
CA SER A 206 21.94 -43.54 19.98
C SER A 206 20.97 -43.51 18.78
N PRO A 207 19.94 -42.63 18.81
CA PRO A 207 18.98 -42.50 17.71
C PRO A 207 19.62 -41.99 16.41
N SER A 208 18.92 -42.10 15.28
CA SER A 208 19.37 -41.47 14.03
C SER A 208 19.42 -39.94 14.17
N PRO A 209 20.18 -39.22 13.33
CA PRO A 209 20.23 -37.76 13.38
C PRO A 209 18.86 -37.08 13.22
N LYS A 210 17.94 -37.68 12.44
CA LYS A 210 16.57 -37.17 12.27
C LYS A 210 15.79 -37.29 13.58
N MET A 211 15.83 -38.46 14.20
CA MET A 211 15.16 -38.72 15.47
C MET A 211 15.78 -37.91 16.62
N GLU A 212 17.11 -37.77 16.67
CA GLU A 212 17.81 -36.94 17.66
C GLU A 212 17.28 -35.50 17.65
N GLY A 213 17.15 -34.88 16.45
CA GLY A 213 16.60 -33.53 16.32
C GLY A 213 15.16 -33.42 16.84
N VAL A 214 14.29 -34.38 16.50
CA VAL A 214 12.89 -34.40 16.96
C VAL A 214 12.80 -34.60 18.48
N LEU A 215 13.62 -35.48 19.05
CA LEU A 215 13.69 -35.71 20.51
C LEU A 215 14.16 -34.47 21.26
N ILE A 216 15.19 -33.79 20.77
CA ILE A 216 15.72 -32.55 21.38
C ILE A 216 14.65 -31.46 21.40
N GLY A 217 13.96 -31.24 20.27
CA GLY A 217 12.86 -30.27 20.19
C GLY A 217 11.67 -30.64 21.06
N ALA A 218 11.29 -31.93 21.10
CA ALA A 218 10.20 -32.42 21.94
C ALA A 218 10.51 -32.24 23.43
N LEU A 219 11.70 -32.65 23.90
CA LEU A 219 12.14 -32.47 25.28
C LEU A 219 12.15 -30.99 25.71
N ALA A 220 12.59 -30.09 24.83
CA ALA A 220 12.51 -28.65 25.09
C ALA A 220 11.05 -28.18 25.23
N ASN A 221 10.14 -28.72 24.41
CA ASN A 221 8.73 -28.37 24.47
C ASN A 221 8.00 -28.96 25.68
N LEU A 222 8.34 -30.16 26.11
CA LEU A 222 7.83 -30.76 27.36
C LEU A 222 8.13 -29.85 28.56
N GLY A 223 9.28 -29.17 28.55
CA GLY A 223 9.62 -28.19 29.58
C GLY A 223 10.00 -28.83 30.92
N GLY A 224 10.47 -30.08 30.91
CA GLY A 224 10.83 -30.83 32.11
C GLY A 224 12.27 -30.56 32.58
N LYS A 225 12.48 -30.64 33.89
CA LYS A 225 13.77 -30.30 34.51
C LYS A 225 14.86 -31.31 34.16
N GLU A 226 14.52 -32.59 34.03
CA GLU A 226 15.48 -33.66 33.77
C GLU A 226 16.08 -33.54 32.35
N SER A 227 15.37 -32.87 31.46
CA SER A 227 15.80 -32.52 30.10
C SER A 227 16.95 -31.51 30.04
N ILE A 228 17.23 -30.76 31.12
CA ILE A 228 18.29 -29.73 31.14
C ILE A 228 19.65 -30.34 30.78
N LYS A 229 20.02 -31.45 31.41
CA LYS A 229 21.35 -32.06 31.22
C LYS A 229 21.52 -32.66 29.82
N PRO A 230 20.57 -33.48 29.29
CA PRO A 230 20.65 -33.96 27.91
C PRO A 230 20.74 -32.84 26.87
N LEU A 231 19.92 -31.79 26.98
CA LEU A 231 19.90 -30.69 26.01
C LEU A 231 21.15 -29.82 26.11
N LYS A 232 21.64 -29.57 27.33
CA LYS A 232 22.95 -28.92 27.52
C LYS A 232 24.06 -29.72 26.85
N ASN A 233 24.12 -31.03 27.06
CA ASN A 233 25.13 -31.89 26.44
C ASN A 233 25.02 -31.86 24.91
N ALA A 234 23.81 -31.86 24.35
CA ALA A 234 23.60 -31.75 22.91
C ALA A 234 24.10 -30.40 22.37
N ALA A 235 23.86 -29.30 23.08
CA ALA A 235 24.37 -27.98 22.72
C ALA A 235 25.89 -27.87 22.90
N ASP A 236 26.47 -28.52 23.91
CA ASP A 236 27.92 -28.59 24.12
C ASP A 236 28.63 -29.36 23.01
N LYS A 237 28.04 -30.45 22.50
CA LYS A 237 28.58 -31.23 21.37
C LYS A 237 28.75 -30.39 20.10
N THR A 238 27.90 -29.39 19.89
CA THR A 238 27.99 -28.47 18.74
C THR A 238 28.81 -27.22 19.05
N ASP A 239 29.48 -27.18 20.20
CA ASP A 239 30.15 -26.01 20.78
C ASP A 239 29.27 -24.74 20.81
N TYR A 240 27.96 -24.94 20.97
CA TYR A 240 26.94 -23.89 20.87
C TYR A 240 26.90 -23.14 19.53
N ALA A 241 27.40 -23.75 18.45
CA ALA A 241 27.22 -23.28 17.09
C ALA A 241 25.86 -23.73 16.52
N TYR A 242 25.44 -23.07 15.43
CA TYR A 242 24.26 -23.47 14.66
C TYR A 242 24.43 -24.88 14.11
N HIS A 243 23.41 -25.72 14.28
CA HIS A 243 23.37 -27.08 13.80
C HIS A 243 21.93 -27.48 13.43
N LYS A 244 21.77 -28.44 12.50
CA LYS A 244 20.44 -28.87 12.00
C LYS A 244 19.50 -29.43 13.09
N SER A 245 20.05 -29.90 14.20
CA SER A 245 19.28 -30.40 15.34
C SER A 245 18.71 -29.30 16.25
N ASP A 246 19.07 -28.04 16.02
CA ASP A 246 18.70 -26.88 16.85
C ASP A 246 18.91 -27.09 18.37
N ALA A 247 19.98 -27.80 18.74
CA ALA A 247 20.26 -28.14 20.13
C ALA A 247 20.42 -26.90 21.04
N VAL A 248 21.03 -25.83 20.51
CA VAL A 248 21.21 -24.57 21.23
C VAL A 248 19.87 -23.86 21.44
N GLY A 249 19.06 -23.73 20.38
CA GLY A 249 17.74 -23.10 20.46
C GLY A 249 16.81 -23.87 21.39
N SER A 250 16.78 -25.20 21.28
CA SER A 250 16.01 -26.09 22.14
C SER A 250 16.43 -25.98 23.61
N TYR A 251 17.73 -25.94 23.90
CA TYR A 251 18.21 -25.74 25.26
C TYR A 251 17.79 -24.39 25.85
N LEU A 252 17.90 -23.29 25.07
CA LEU A 252 17.45 -21.96 25.49
C LEU A 252 15.94 -21.91 25.71
N ASN A 253 15.14 -22.52 24.82
CA ASN A 253 13.69 -22.62 24.96
C ASN A 253 13.30 -23.35 26.26
N LEU A 254 13.96 -24.47 26.56
CA LEU A 254 13.75 -25.20 27.81
C LEU A 254 14.02 -24.30 29.03
N LEU A 255 15.15 -23.58 29.03
CA LEU A 255 15.51 -22.69 30.15
C LEU A 255 14.49 -21.56 30.32
N SER A 256 13.99 -20.96 29.22
CA SER A 256 12.93 -19.96 29.28
C SER A 256 11.63 -20.53 29.86
N LYS A 257 11.18 -21.71 29.43
CA LYS A 257 9.98 -22.38 29.96
C LYS A 257 10.10 -22.67 31.46
N LEU A 258 11.27 -23.13 31.90
CA LEU A 258 11.56 -23.46 33.29
C LEU A 258 11.82 -22.22 34.17
N GLY A 259 11.92 -21.03 33.59
CA GLY A 259 12.38 -19.83 34.31
C GLY A 259 11.54 -19.45 35.53
N ALA A 260 10.24 -19.75 35.52
CA ALA A 260 9.35 -19.46 36.64
C ALA A 260 9.37 -20.55 37.73
N SER A 261 9.45 -21.83 37.36
CA SER A 261 9.38 -22.97 38.28
C SER A 261 10.75 -23.38 38.84
N GLU A 262 11.83 -23.27 38.06
CA GLU A 262 13.18 -23.75 38.38
C GLU A 262 14.21 -22.61 38.44
N THR A 263 13.79 -21.46 38.98
CA THR A 263 14.56 -20.19 39.03
C THR A 263 16.05 -20.34 39.37
N LYS A 264 16.40 -21.10 40.41
CA LYS A 264 17.80 -21.29 40.84
C LYS A 264 18.62 -22.05 39.80
N THR A 265 18.05 -23.11 39.25
CA THR A 265 18.68 -23.97 38.25
C THR A 265 18.87 -23.19 36.94
N VAL A 266 17.80 -22.56 36.45
CA VAL A 266 17.83 -21.77 35.21
C VAL A 266 18.82 -20.62 35.31
N LYS A 267 18.84 -19.89 36.43
CA LYS A 267 19.84 -18.84 36.65
C LYS A 267 21.27 -19.37 36.55
N LYS A 268 21.58 -20.49 37.20
CA LYS A 268 22.92 -21.10 37.17
C LYS A 268 23.32 -21.48 35.73
N GLU A 269 22.41 -22.12 35.00
CA GLU A 269 22.66 -22.54 33.62
C GLU A 269 22.84 -21.34 32.68
N ALA A 270 21.99 -20.31 32.81
CA ALA A 270 22.10 -19.10 32.00
C ALA A 270 23.37 -18.28 32.34
N GLU A 271 23.79 -18.21 33.61
CA GLU A 271 25.09 -17.61 34.00
C GLU A 271 26.29 -18.39 33.42
N SER A 272 26.20 -19.73 33.40
CA SER A 272 27.20 -20.60 32.78
C SER A 272 27.27 -20.37 31.26
N LEU A 273 26.12 -20.35 30.59
CA LEU A 273 26.01 -20.05 29.16
C LEU A 273 26.60 -18.68 28.82
N LEU A 274 26.23 -17.65 29.58
CA LEU A 274 26.75 -16.30 29.37
C LEU A 274 28.28 -16.25 29.55
N SER A 275 28.81 -16.99 30.53
CA SER A 275 30.26 -17.07 30.76
C SER A 275 30.99 -17.75 29.59
N LYS A 276 30.43 -18.82 29.04
CA LYS A 276 30.99 -19.51 27.86
C LYS A 276 30.88 -18.62 26.61
N ALA A 277 29.73 -18.00 26.38
CA ALA A 277 29.50 -17.07 25.27
C ALA A 277 30.51 -15.92 25.26
N LYS A 278 30.85 -15.38 26.44
CA LYS A 278 31.89 -14.34 26.57
C LYS A 278 33.27 -14.84 26.19
N ARG A 279 33.66 -16.05 26.60
CA ARG A 279 34.97 -16.65 26.23
C ARG A 279 35.09 -16.91 24.74
N GLN A 280 33.98 -17.31 24.10
CA GLN A 280 33.90 -17.57 22.66
C GLN A 280 33.68 -16.29 21.83
N ASN A 281 33.46 -15.14 22.47
CA ASN A 281 33.00 -13.91 21.82
C ASN A 281 31.73 -14.10 20.95
N ASN A 282 30.82 -14.98 21.38
CA ASN A 282 29.58 -15.28 20.66
C ASN A 282 28.47 -14.30 21.07
N SER A 283 28.28 -13.22 20.30
CA SER A 283 27.31 -12.16 20.63
C SER A 283 25.86 -12.63 20.66
N ALA A 284 25.45 -13.55 19.76
CA ALA A 284 24.09 -14.08 19.76
C ALA A 284 23.77 -14.86 21.05
N LEU A 285 24.72 -15.70 21.49
CA LEU A 285 24.56 -16.47 22.73
C LEU A 285 24.66 -15.57 23.98
N LYS A 286 25.50 -14.51 23.96
CA LYS A 286 25.50 -13.48 25.02
C LYS A 286 24.11 -12.88 25.18
N ILE A 287 23.47 -12.49 24.08
CA ILE A 287 22.12 -11.89 24.09
C ILE A 287 21.10 -12.88 24.64
N ALA A 288 21.05 -14.11 24.08
CA ALA A 288 20.06 -15.11 24.48
C ALA A 288 20.17 -15.51 25.96
N ALA A 289 21.38 -15.81 26.44
CA ALA A 289 21.59 -16.15 27.85
C ALA A 289 21.22 -14.99 28.79
N THR A 290 21.49 -13.75 28.38
CA THR A 290 21.12 -12.57 29.17
C THR A 290 19.61 -12.35 29.21
N LYS A 291 18.90 -12.61 28.10
CA LYS A 291 17.44 -12.55 28.05
C LYS A 291 16.83 -13.54 29.05
N VAL A 292 17.30 -14.79 29.05
CA VAL A 292 16.86 -15.81 30.04
C VAL A 292 17.08 -15.33 31.48
N LEU A 293 18.21 -14.67 31.78
CA LEU A 293 18.50 -14.11 33.10
C LEU A 293 17.57 -12.94 33.48
N LEU A 294 17.23 -12.09 32.52
CA LEU A 294 16.36 -10.93 32.74
C LEU A 294 14.89 -11.33 32.94
N GLU A 295 14.44 -12.39 32.27
CA GLU A 295 13.06 -12.93 32.38
C GLU A 295 12.79 -13.67 33.70
N GLN A 296 13.81 -13.92 34.52
CA GLN A 296 13.62 -14.56 35.83
C GLN A 296 12.77 -13.69 36.77
N PRO A 297 11.80 -14.25 37.51
CA PRO A 297 10.89 -13.49 38.39
C PRO A 297 11.56 -12.57 39.45
N LYS A 298 12.80 -12.88 39.84
CA LYS A 298 13.59 -12.10 40.84
C LYS A 298 14.88 -11.54 40.24
N ALA A 299 14.91 -11.34 38.93
CA ALA A 299 16.07 -10.76 38.24
C ALA A 299 16.38 -9.36 38.79
N ASN A 300 17.66 -9.12 39.10
CA ASN A 300 18.13 -7.76 39.35
C ASN A 300 18.53 -7.14 38.01
N ALA A 301 17.53 -6.63 37.27
CA ALA A 301 17.69 -6.08 35.93
C ALA A 301 18.82 -5.05 35.85
N SER A 302 18.85 -4.09 36.80
CA SER A 302 19.91 -3.07 36.86
C SER A 302 21.31 -3.66 37.01
N LYS A 303 21.50 -4.71 37.85
CA LYS A 303 22.80 -5.37 38.01
C LYS A 303 23.22 -6.15 36.77
N ILE A 304 22.26 -6.84 36.14
CA ILE A 304 22.50 -7.59 34.89
C ILE A 304 22.90 -6.61 33.79
N PHE A 305 22.13 -5.54 33.60
CA PHE A 305 22.39 -4.53 32.58
C PHE A 305 23.72 -3.78 32.81
N LYS A 306 24.10 -3.54 34.07
CA LYS A 306 25.46 -3.03 34.39
C LYS A 306 26.56 -3.95 33.85
N GLY A 307 26.35 -5.26 33.85
CA GLY A 307 27.26 -6.24 33.25
C GLY A 307 27.30 -6.15 31.72
N VAL A 308 26.16 -5.86 31.09
CA VAL A 308 26.06 -5.64 29.63
C VAL A 308 26.79 -4.37 29.21
N ILE A 309 26.57 -3.25 29.91
CA ILE A 309 27.27 -1.98 29.66
C ILE A 309 28.80 -2.16 29.75
N LYS A 310 29.28 -2.90 30.75
CA LYS A 310 30.71 -3.17 30.95
C LYS A 310 31.35 -3.98 29.83
N ASP A 311 30.58 -4.74 29.06
CA ASP A 311 31.07 -5.49 27.90
C ASP A 311 31.50 -4.55 26.77
N GLY A 312 30.85 -3.38 26.65
CA GLY A 312 31.19 -2.33 25.69
C GLY A 312 30.74 -2.58 24.24
N ASP A 313 30.30 -3.80 23.90
CA ASP A 313 29.77 -4.14 22.57
C ASP A 313 28.40 -3.49 22.33
N ILE A 314 28.35 -2.52 21.41
CA ILE A 314 27.13 -1.79 21.05
C ILE A 314 26.00 -2.70 20.60
N ARG A 315 26.30 -3.80 19.88
CA ARG A 315 25.27 -4.72 19.41
C ARG A 315 24.65 -5.45 20.59
N TYR A 316 25.47 -5.87 21.55
CA TYR A 316 24.97 -6.53 22.75
C TYR A 316 24.13 -5.57 23.61
N ILE A 317 24.60 -4.34 23.82
CA ILE A 317 23.87 -3.31 24.60
C ILE A 317 22.51 -3.00 23.95
N THR A 318 22.49 -2.67 22.67
CA THR A 318 21.27 -2.29 21.95
C THR A 318 20.25 -3.43 21.89
N ASN A 319 20.69 -4.66 21.63
CA ASN A 319 19.78 -5.80 21.61
C ASN A 319 19.16 -6.08 22.98
N ILE A 320 19.92 -5.94 24.07
CA ILE A 320 19.37 -6.12 25.41
C ILE A 320 18.41 -5.00 25.79
N LEU A 321 18.76 -3.74 25.48
CA LEU A 321 17.89 -2.59 25.67
C LEU A 321 16.54 -2.72 24.95
N HIS A 322 16.53 -3.36 23.78
CA HIS A 322 15.31 -3.66 23.02
C HIS A 322 14.55 -4.88 23.56
N ALA A 323 15.27 -5.94 23.96
CA ALA A 323 14.68 -7.20 24.36
C ALA A 323 14.00 -7.19 25.74
N TYR A 324 14.27 -6.18 26.59
CA TYR A 324 13.72 -6.11 27.94
C TYR A 324 13.18 -4.71 28.27
N PRO A 325 12.00 -4.60 28.92
CA PRO A 325 11.34 -3.33 29.20
C PRO A 325 11.97 -2.60 30.40
N PHE A 326 13.23 -2.16 30.27
CA PHE A 326 13.97 -1.47 31.35
C PHE A 326 13.29 -0.20 31.86
N GLY A 327 12.41 0.43 31.07
CA GLY A 327 11.64 1.60 31.50
C GLY A 327 10.71 1.34 32.69
N LYS A 328 10.36 0.07 32.95
CA LYS A 328 9.56 -0.33 34.12
C LYS A 328 10.39 -0.51 35.40
N ASP A 329 11.72 -0.53 35.31
CA ASP A 329 12.61 -0.69 36.47
C ASP A 329 13.35 0.61 36.77
N LYS A 330 12.92 1.31 37.83
CA LYS A 330 13.49 2.61 38.25
C LYS A 330 15.01 2.56 38.42
N LYS A 331 15.55 1.47 38.98
CA LYS A 331 17.00 1.32 39.19
C LYS A 331 17.77 1.18 37.88
N SER A 332 17.20 0.54 36.87
CA SER A 332 17.79 0.45 35.53
C SER A 332 17.76 1.80 34.83
N VAL A 333 16.67 2.56 34.93
CA VAL A 333 16.59 3.93 34.40
C VAL A 333 17.63 4.84 35.05
N GLU A 334 17.77 4.81 36.38
CA GLU A 334 18.80 5.56 37.11
C GLU A 334 20.22 5.18 36.67
N LEU A 335 20.47 3.88 36.46
CA LEU A 335 21.74 3.39 35.95
C LEU A 335 22.01 3.89 34.53
N ILE A 336 21.01 3.88 33.64
CA ILE A 336 21.11 4.38 32.26
C ILE A 336 21.48 5.85 32.26
N ASN A 337 20.75 6.68 33.02
CA ASN A 337 20.99 8.11 33.13
C ASN A 337 22.42 8.39 33.63
N LYS A 338 22.84 7.72 34.72
CA LYS A 338 24.19 7.87 35.27
C LYS A 338 25.27 7.42 34.29
N THR A 339 25.03 6.32 33.56
CA THR A 339 25.99 5.77 32.60
C THR A 339 26.14 6.71 31.42
N LEU A 340 25.05 7.27 30.89
CA LEU A 340 25.09 8.25 29.82
C LEU A 340 26.01 9.42 30.24
N SER A 341 25.74 10.07 31.37
CA SER A 341 26.51 11.24 31.84
C SER A 341 27.98 10.97 32.15
N SER A 342 28.40 9.73 32.37
CA SER A 342 29.78 9.39 32.78
C SER A 342 30.56 8.57 31.75
N SER A 343 29.89 8.03 30.72
CA SER A 343 30.53 7.22 29.69
C SER A 343 31.40 8.08 28.78
N LYS A 344 32.60 7.59 28.45
CA LYS A 344 33.47 8.15 27.40
C LYS A 344 33.31 7.43 26.05
N SER A 345 32.60 6.30 26.02
CA SER A 345 32.37 5.55 24.78
C SER A 345 31.20 6.16 24.03
N GLN A 346 31.47 6.61 22.80
CA GLN A 346 30.47 7.20 21.90
C GLN A 346 29.41 6.17 21.50
N ASP A 347 29.81 4.92 21.26
CA ASP A 347 28.89 3.80 20.98
C ASP A 347 27.89 3.57 22.12
N VAL A 348 28.37 3.57 23.36
CA VAL A 348 27.51 3.43 24.54
C VAL A 348 26.59 4.64 24.66
N GLN A 349 27.11 5.86 24.47
CA GLN A 349 26.28 7.07 24.49
C GLN A 349 25.17 7.00 23.45
N THR A 350 25.49 6.66 22.20
CA THR A 350 24.53 6.50 21.10
C THR A 350 23.41 5.52 21.45
N ALA A 351 23.76 4.32 21.94
CA ALA A 351 22.76 3.32 22.31
C ALA A 351 21.82 3.80 23.43
N LEU A 352 22.37 4.44 24.46
CA LEU A 352 21.58 4.94 25.60
C LEU A 352 20.71 6.15 25.22
N ILE A 353 21.22 7.06 24.39
CA ILE A 353 20.46 8.22 23.89
C ILE A 353 19.26 7.76 23.06
N TYR A 354 19.46 6.82 22.12
CA TYR A 354 18.36 6.26 21.33
C TYR A 354 17.31 5.60 22.21
N TRP A 355 17.74 4.81 23.19
CA TRP A 355 16.81 4.16 24.09
C TRP A 355 15.99 5.16 24.93
N LEU A 356 16.64 6.20 25.46
CA LEU A 356 15.95 7.24 26.24
C LEU A 356 14.90 8.00 25.42
N GLY A 357 15.25 8.36 24.18
CA GLY A 357 14.33 9.02 23.25
C GLY A 357 13.13 8.15 22.90
N ASN A 358 13.36 6.89 22.54
CA ASN A 358 12.30 5.95 22.16
C ASN A 358 11.36 5.58 23.32
N ASN A 359 11.84 5.63 24.57
CA ASN A 359 11.02 5.37 25.75
C ASN A 359 10.40 6.65 26.34
N LYS A 360 10.62 7.82 25.74
CA LYS A 360 10.14 9.13 26.22
C LYS A 360 10.26 9.32 27.74
N SER A 361 11.39 8.91 28.31
CA SER A 361 11.59 8.91 29.77
C SER A 361 11.51 10.33 30.33
N THR A 362 10.78 10.56 31.42
CA THR A 362 10.67 11.89 32.04
C THR A 362 12.05 12.47 32.35
N GLY A 363 12.30 13.72 31.94
CA GLY A 363 13.59 14.40 32.12
C GLY A 363 14.70 13.97 31.17
N SER A 364 14.42 13.08 30.20
CA SER A 364 15.41 12.65 29.20
C SER A 364 15.85 13.77 28.26
N ALA A 365 14.98 14.74 27.93
CA ALA A 365 15.33 15.87 27.08
C ALA A 365 16.55 16.63 27.63
N SER A 366 16.49 17.07 28.89
CA SER A 366 17.59 17.79 29.55
C SER A 366 18.88 16.97 29.65
N LEU A 367 18.77 15.64 29.76
CA LEU A 367 19.93 14.74 29.77
C LEU A 367 20.56 14.57 28.38
N ILE A 368 19.78 14.65 27.31
CA ILE A 368 20.23 14.45 25.93
C ILE A 368 20.74 15.75 25.31
N THR A 369 20.17 16.91 25.66
CA THR A 369 20.56 18.23 25.12
C THR A 369 22.07 18.50 25.09
N PRO A 370 22.87 18.18 26.14
CA PRO A 370 24.32 18.39 26.09
C PRO A 370 25.02 17.68 24.93
N TYR A 371 24.46 16.57 24.43
CA TYR A 371 25.02 15.77 23.34
C TYR A 371 24.75 16.36 21.95
N LEU A 372 24.01 17.47 21.85
CA LEU A 372 23.87 18.23 20.60
C LEU A 372 25.14 19.03 20.25
N ASN A 373 26.04 19.26 21.22
CA ASN A 373 27.30 19.98 21.02
C ASN A 373 28.51 19.03 20.80
N THR A 374 28.25 17.76 20.50
CA THR A 374 29.30 16.76 20.28
C THR A 374 29.91 16.87 18.89
N ASN A 375 31.21 16.59 18.77
CA ASN A 375 31.88 16.47 17.47
C ASN A 375 31.62 15.11 16.79
N ASN A 376 31.08 14.13 17.51
CA ASN A 376 30.75 12.83 16.91
C ASN A 376 29.37 12.88 16.21
N LYS A 377 29.38 12.79 14.89
CA LYS A 377 28.17 12.88 14.05
C LYS A 377 27.12 11.81 14.36
N MET A 378 27.51 10.60 14.79
CA MET A 378 26.57 9.54 15.17
C MET A 378 25.88 9.83 16.51
N VAL A 379 26.61 10.36 17.49
CA VAL A 379 26.04 10.81 18.78
C VAL A 379 25.13 12.01 18.56
N LEU A 380 25.53 12.98 17.72
CA LEU A 380 24.70 14.11 17.34
C LEU A 380 23.38 13.65 16.69
N LYS A 381 23.46 12.76 15.70
CA LYS A 381 22.28 12.20 15.03
C LYS A 381 21.37 11.43 15.99
N ALA A 382 21.95 10.69 16.94
CA ALA A 382 21.18 10.01 17.97
C ALA A 382 20.47 11.03 18.87
N ALA A 383 21.16 12.08 19.29
CA ALA A 383 20.60 13.12 20.14
C ALA A 383 19.47 13.88 19.44
N THR A 384 19.66 14.30 18.19
CA THR A 384 18.63 15.02 17.42
C THR A 384 17.39 14.17 17.22
N GLN A 385 17.55 12.91 16.77
CA GLN A 385 16.42 12.00 16.59
C GLN A 385 15.70 11.72 17.92
N SER A 386 16.43 11.47 19.00
CA SER A 386 15.84 11.19 20.30
C SER A 386 15.08 12.38 20.86
N LEU A 387 15.60 13.60 20.73
CA LEU A 387 14.88 14.82 21.13
C LEU A 387 13.63 15.04 20.29
N SER A 388 13.70 14.74 18.99
CA SER A 388 12.54 14.77 18.10
C SER A 388 11.44 13.81 18.56
N ASN A 389 11.81 12.57 18.89
CA ASN A 389 10.88 11.57 19.39
C ASN A 389 10.27 11.96 20.76
N ILE A 390 11.03 12.67 21.59
CA ILE A 390 10.54 13.19 22.87
C ILE A 390 9.52 14.30 22.64
N GLY A 391 9.83 15.28 21.79
CA GLY A 391 8.90 16.35 21.38
C GLY A 391 8.50 17.33 22.49
N SER A 392 9.21 17.38 23.63
CA SER A 392 8.91 18.37 24.68
C SER A 392 9.33 19.77 24.28
N GLU A 393 8.80 20.79 24.95
CA GLU A 393 9.18 22.19 24.72
C GLU A 393 10.70 22.39 24.83
N GLU A 394 11.35 21.79 25.83
CA GLU A 394 12.81 21.88 25.98
C GLU A 394 13.56 21.19 24.83
N ALA A 395 13.02 20.10 24.30
CA ALA A 395 13.60 19.40 23.16
C ALA A 395 13.48 20.25 21.88
N ILE A 396 12.33 20.88 21.66
CA ILE A 396 12.08 21.79 20.52
C ILE A 396 13.02 22.99 20.59
N ILE A 397 13.15 23.63 21.77
CA ILE A 397 14.10 24.74 21.98
C ILE A 397 15.54 24.31 21.68
N ALA A 398 15.94 23.14 22.17
CA ALA A 398 17.29 22.61 21.95
C ALA A 398 17.57 22.32 20.46
N LEU A 399 16.61 21.73 19.75
CA LEU A 399 16.71 21.43 18.32
C LEU A 399 16.70 22.71 17.47
N ALA A 400 15.84 23.69 17.76
CA ALA A 400 15.85 24.98 17.09
C ALA A 400 17.18 25.72 17.31
N GLY A 401 17.80 25.58 18.49
CA GLY A 401 19.13 26.12 18.78
C GLY A 401 20.22 25.63 17.82
N LEU A 402 20.10 24.42 17.26
CA LEU A 402 21.04 23.87 16.28
C LEU A 402 20.97 24.53 14.90
N LEU A 403 19.86 25.20 14.57
CA LEU A 403 19.73 25.95 13.31
C LEU A 403 20.71 27.14 13.24
N LYS A 404 21.25 27.57 14.39
CA LYS A 404 22.29 28.60 14.47
C LYS A 404 23.69 28.10 14.13
N SER A 405 23.87 26.79 13.94
CA SER A 405 25.17 26.20 13.65
C SER A 405 25.74 26.70 12.32
N SER A 406 27.07 26.79 12.23
CA SER A 406 27.77 27.02 10.96
C SER A 406 28.09 25.71 10.20
N ASP A 407 27.71 24.55 10.75
CA ASP A 407 27.86 23.24 10.12
C ASP A 407 26.53 22.84 9.45
N ASP A 408 26.53 22.81 8.12
CA ASP A 408 25.33 22.54 7.30
C ASP A 408 24.69 21.18 7.63
N GLU A 409 25.49 20.17 7.96
CA GLU A 409 24.98 18.85 8.36
C GLU A 409 24.21 18.91 9.68
N THR A 410 24.69 19.68 10.66
CA THR A 410 23.99 19.94 11.92
C THR A 410 22.68 20.66 11.69
N VAL A 411 22.67 21.68 10.81
CA VAL A 411 21.44 22.40 10.42
C VAL A 411 20.45 21.44 9.75
N ALA A 412 20.91 20.59 8.84
CA ALA A 412 20.07 19.60 8.17
C ALA A 412 19.46 18.58 9.15
N LEU A 413 20.24 18.10 10.13
CA LEU A 413 19.74 17.22 11.18
C LEU A 413 18.67 17.90 12.03
N ALA A 414 18.89 19.16 12.42
CA ALA A 414 17.92 19.94 13.18
C ALA A 414 16.62 20.18 12.40
N LYS A 415 16.73 20.54 11.12
CA LYS A 415 15.61 20.72 10.20
C LYS A 415 14.76 19.46 10.13
N ASN A 416 15.39 18.32 9.84
CA ASN A 416 14.68 17.05 9.72
C ASN A 416 14.00 16.64 11.03
N ALA A 417 14.64 16.91 12.18
CA ALA A 417 14.03 16.66 13.48
C ALA A 417 12.75 17.53 13.64
N LEU A 418 12.86 18.84 13.47
CA LEU A 418 11.75 19.79 13.66
C LEU A 418 10.58 19.59 12.68
N LEU A 419 10.84 19.05 11.49
CA LEU A 419 9.81 18.64 10.52
C LEU A 419 8.99 17.42 11.01
N THR A 420 9.58 16.56 11.85
CA THR A 420 8.93 15.32 12.33
C THR A 420 8.26 15.47 13.69
N ILE A 421 8.35 16.64 14.33
CA ILE A 421 7.69 16.92 15.61
C ILE A 421 6.25 17.36 15.36
N ASP A 422 5.31 16.70 16.03
CA ASP A 422 3.88 17.02 15.94
C ASP A 422 3.52 18.37 16.58
N GLU A 423 4.19 18.72 17.67
CA GLU A 423 3.95 19.96 18.43
C GLU A 423 4.27 21.23 17.64
N ASP A 424 3.69 22.36 18.05
CA ASP A 424 3.94 23.67 17.44
C ASP A 424 5.39 24.12 17.65
N VAL A 425 6.03 24.53 16.56
CA VAL A 425 7.42 25.01 16.52
C VAL A 425 7.51 26.48 16.12
N ALA A 426 6.39 27.12 15.73
CA ALA A 426 6.38 28.40 15.04
C ALA A 426 7.07 29.52 15.82
N TYR A 427 6.71 29.69 17.11
CA TYR A 427 7.32 30.70 17.98
C TYR A 427 8.81 30.43 18.20
N THR A 428 9.19 29.16 18.41
CA THR A 428 10.58 28.78 18.65
C THR A 428 11.45 29.05 17.42
N LEU A 429 10.97 28.72 16.22
CA LEU A 429 11.66 29.02 14.97
C LEU A 429 11.87 30.54 14.78
N ALA A 430 10.84 31.33 15.06
CA ALA A 430 10.93 32.79 15.00
C ALA A 430 12.01 33.33 15.95
N SER A 431 12.09 32.78 17.16
CA SER A 431 13.05 33.23 18.19
C SER A 431 14.52 33.02 17.81
N VAL A 432 14.82 32.05 16.95
CA VAL A 432 16.21 31.73 16.52
C VAL A 432 16.56 32.29 15.14
N PHE A 433 15.57 32.76 14.36
CA PHE A 433 15.74 33.15 12.97
C PHE A 433 16.85 34.19 12.76
N GLU A 434 16.79 35.32 13.48
CA GLU A 434 17.77 36.40 13.29
C GLU A 434 19.18 36.06 13.80
N THR A 435 19.28 35.09 14.69
CA THR A 435 20.57 34.61 15.20
C THR A 435 21.16 33.46 14.38
N SER A 436 20.47 33.01 13.33
CA SER A 436 20.91 31.94 12.45
C SER A 436 21.66 32.49 11.24
N GLY A 437 22.67 31.74 10.76
CA GLY A 437 23.30 32.01 9.46
C GLY A 437 22.39 31.59 8.30
N ASP A 438 22.85 31.80 7.06
CA ASP A 438 22.05 31.57 5.85
C ASP A 438 21.48 30.15 5.76
N ALA A 439 22.30 29.13 6.01
CA ALA A 439 21.85 27.73 6.04
C ALA A 439 20.70 27.52 7.04
N GLY A 440 20.81 28.11 8.24
CA GLY A 440 19.78 28.07 9.26
C GLY A 440 18.51 28.81 8.87
N LYS A 441 18.62 30.03 8.33
CA LYS A 441 17.47 30.82 7.84
C LYS A 441 16.73 30.09 6.72
N LEU A 442 17.46 29.50 5.77
CA LEU A 442 16.88 28.68 4.70
C LEU A 442 16.14 27.46 5.27
N ALA A 443 16.74 26.75 6.22
CA ALA A 443 16.09 25.62 6.89
C ALA A 443 14.80 26.04 7.63
N ILE A 444 14.79 27.20 8.29
CA ILE A 444 13.59 27.72 8.96
C ILE A 444 12.48 28.02 7.95
N LEU A 445 12.80 28.68 6.83
CA LEU A 445 11.84 28.99 5.77
C LEU A 445 11.26 27.71 5.13
N GLU A 446 12.09 26.68 4.96
CA GLU A 446 11.66 25.37 4.49
C GLU A 446 10.73 24.67 5.50
N ILE A 447 11.00 24.77 6.81
CA ILE A 447 10.09 24.25 7.84
C ILE A 447 8.77 25.01 7.82
N ILE A 448 8.80 26.34 7.74
CA ILE A 448 7.61 27.20 7.68
C ILE A 448 6.71 26.83 6.48
N SER A 449 7.29 26.67 5.29
CA SER A 449 6.54 26.27 4.09
C SER A 449 6.03 24.83 4.17
N SER A 450 6.87 23.88 4.60
CA SER A 450 6.50 22.45 4.67
C SER A 450 5.42 22.17 5.71
N ARG A 451 5.41 22.93 6.81
CA ARG A 451 4.41 22.81 7.88
C ARG A 451 3.26 23.81 7.78
N ILE A 452 3.25 24.67 6.75
CA ILE A 452 2.22 25.69 6.51
C ILE A 452 2.02 26.57 7.77
N LEU A 453 3.11 27.16 8.27
CA LEU A 453 3.06 27.98 9.48
C LEU A 453 2.58 29.41 9.17
N GLU A 454 1.28 29.56 8.89
CA GLU A 454 0.62 30.84 8.55
C GLU A 454 0.89 31.94 9.59
N SER A 455 1.02 31.59 10.87
CA SER A 455 1.37 32.51 11.96
C SER A 455 2.72 33.21 11.77
N GLN A 456 3.58 32.67 10.90
CA GLN A 456 4.90 33.22 10.58
C GLN A 456 4.92 34.07 9.31
N TYR A 457 3.76 34.44 8.75
CA TYR A 457 3.65 35.33 7.59
C TYR A 457 4.53 36.58 7.72
N ASN A 458 4.43 37.32 8.83
CA ASN A 458 5.18 38.56 9.03
C ASN A 458 6.69 38.34 9.03
N LEU A 459 7.16 37.22 9.61
CA LEU A 459 8.58 36.88 9.61
C LEU A 459 9.08 36.69 8.18
N VAL A 460 8.36 35.92 7.36
CA VAL A 460 8.74 35.63 5.97
C VAL A 460 8.59 36.87 5.08
N TYR A 461 7.49 37.62 5.22
CA TYR A 461 7.22 38.84 4.45
C TYR A 461 8.32 39.88 4.66
N ASN A 462 8.78 40.08 5.90
CA ASN A 462 9.85 41.04 6.20
C ASN A 462 11.18 40.70 5.50
N GLN A 463 11.43 39.44 5.20
CA GLN A 463 12.65 39.04 4.48
C GLN A 463 12.63 39.42 3.00
N MET A 464 11.49 39.84 2.44
CA MET A 464 11.46 40.40 1.09
C MET A 464 12.23 41.73 0.98
N PHE A 465 12.52 42.37 2.11
CA PHE A 465 13.23 43.65 2.19
C PHE A 465 14.69 43.51 2.69
N THR A 466 15.19 42.28 2.83
CA THR A 466 16.58 42.04 3.24
C THR A 466 17.58 42.32 2.10
N ASN A 467 18.86 42.53 2.45
CA ASN A 467 19.95 42.63 1.47
C ASN A 467 20.63 41.28 1.18
N ASN A 468 20.15 40.19 1.78
CA ASN A 468 20.62 38.84 1.50
C ASN A 468 19.75 38.21 0.40
N ASP A 469 20.29 38.15 -0.83
CA ASP A 469 19.55 37.65 -2.00
C ASP A 469 19.14 36.17 -1.85
N VAL A 470 19.96 35.36 -1.18
CA VAL A 470 19.66 33.94 -0.95
C VAL A 470 18.45 33.79 -0.03
N VAL A 471 18.40 34.53 1.08
CA VAL A 471 17.26 34.53 2.01
C VAL A 471 16.02 35.15 1.36
N LYS A 472 16.19 36.28 0.64
CA LYS A 472 15.10 36.94 -0.08
C LYS A 472 14.43 36.01 -1.09
N ALA A 473 15.21 35.31 -1.91
CA ALA A 473 14.69 34.34 -2.88
C ALA A 473 13.94 33.18 -2.22
N ALA A 474 14.47 32.66 -1.12
CA ALA A 474 13.80 31.60 -0.36
C ALA A 474 12.48 32.09 0.26
N SER A 475 12.45 33.31 0.81
CA SER A 475 11.25 33.92 1.38
C SER A 475 10.18 34.17 0.32
N ALA A 476 10.56 34.68 -0.86
CA ALA A 476 9.64 34.86 -1.99
C ALA A 476 8.91 33.56 -2.36
N ASN A 477 9.65 32.44 -2.38
CA ASN A 477 9.10 31.12 -2.68
C ASN A 477 8.30 30.49 -1.51
N THR A 478 8.57 30.94 -0.28
CA THR A 478 7.88 30.47 0.94
C THR A 478 6.49 31.08 1.08
N LEU A 479 6.32 32.36 0.70
CA LEU A 479 5.07 33.11 0.88
C LEU A 479 3.84 32.38 0.31
N LYS A 480 3.97 31.72 -0.85
CA LYS A 480 2.84 31.03 -1.49
C LYS A 480 2.21 29.89 -0.66
N TYR A 481 2.92 29.40 0.35
CA TYR A 481 2.42 28.34 1.22
C TYR A 481 1.72 28.87 2.46
N ILE A 482 1.96 30.13 2.85
CA ILE A 482 1.52 30.69 4.14
C ILE A 482 0.65 31.95 4.00
N VAL A 483 0.51 32.49 2.78
CA VAL A 483 -0.36 33.62 2.47
C VAL A 483 -1.82 33.17 2.43
N THR A 484 -2.66 33.89 3.17
CA THR A 484 -4.12 33.74 3.13
C THR A 484 -4.78 34.99 2.54
N ASP A 485 -6.11 35.00 2.46
CA ASP A 485 -6.91 36.15 2.04
C ASP A 485 -6.63 37.39 2.91
N GLN A 486 -6.30 37.20 4.19
CA GLN A 486 -5.98 38.28 5.13
C GLN A 486 -4.74 39.08 4.73
N ASN A 487 -3.83 38.49 3.95
CA ASN A 487 -2.57 39.11 3.57
C ASN A 487 -2.60 39.78 2.19
N LEU A 488 -3.70 39.66 1.43
CA LEU A 488 -3.75 40.07 0.03
C LEU A 488 -3.39 41.54 -0.20
N ASN A 489 -3.83 42.45 0.67
CA ASN A 489 -3.52 43.89 0.55
C ASN A 489 -2.02 44.18 0.62
N ASP A 490 -1.31 43.53 1.54
CA ASP A 490 0.13 43.65 1.69
C ASP A 490 0.84 43.01 0.49
N MET A 491 0.36 41.84 0.05
CA MET A 491 0.92 41.15 -1.11
C MET A 491 0.76 41.93 -2.42
N PHE A 492 -0.36 42.63 -2.63
CA PHE A 492 -0.53 43.54 -3.76
C PHE A 492 0.38 44.77 -3.69
N THR A 493 0.69 45.24 -2.49
CA THR A 493 1.65 46.33 -2.28
C THR A 493 3.06 45.85 -2.59
N LEU A 494 3.43 44.67 -2.07
CA LEU A 494 4.72 44.03 -2.33
C LEU A 494 4.94 43.76 -3.82
N LEU A 495 3.92 43.28 -4.54
CA LEU A 495 4.00 43.02 -5.97
C LEU A 495 4.44 44.25 -6.78
N GLU A 496 3.99 45.45 -6.39
CA GLU A 496 4.36 46.68 -7.09
C GLU A 496 5.74 47.21 -6.74
N GLN A 497 6.33 46.75 -5.64
CA GLN A 497 7.60 47.22 -5.10
C GLN A 497 8.76 46.24 -5.32
N THR A 498 8.47 44.97 -5.57
CA THR A 498 9.48 43.93 -5.70
C THR A 498 10.24 44.00 -7.03
N ASP A 499 11.47 43.50 -7.03
CA ASP A 499 12.30 43.40 -8.23
C ASP A 499 11.72 42.39 -9.22
N ALA A 500 11.98 42.60 -10.51
CA ALA A 500 11.41 41.80 -11.60
C ALA A 500 11.64 40.28 -11.44
N GLU A 501 12.76 39.88 -10.84
CA GLU A 501 13.10 38.48 -10.56
C GLU A 501 12.12 37.80 -9.58
N TYR A 502 11.57 38.53 -8.61
CA TYR A 502 10.68 37.98 -7.59
C TYR A 502 9.19 38.12 -7.91
N VAL A 503 8.84 38.92 -8.93
CA VAL A 503 7.45 39.12 -9.38
C VAL A 503 6.70 37.78 -9.57
N PRO A 504 7.24 36.75 -10.24
CA PRO A 504 6.53 35.48 -10.42
C PRO A 504 6.20 34.78 -9.11
N ALA A 505 7.10 34.82 -8.12
CA ALA A 505 6.89 34.21 -6.81
C ALA A 505 5.84 34.96 -6.00
N VAL A 506 5.84 36.29 -6.07
CA VAL A 506 4.82 37.14 -5.43
C VAL A 506 3.45 36.95 -6.08
N GLN A 507 3.37 36.86 -7.40
CA GLN A 507 2.12 36.53 -8.13
C GLN A 507 1.58 35.16 -7.73
N ALA A 508 2.44 34.14 -7.64
CA ALA A 508 2.04 32.82 -7.17
C ALA A 508 1.49 32.86 -5.74
N SER A 509 2.05 33.72 -4.89
CA SER A 509 1.60 33.91 -3.51
C SER A 509 0.23 34.61 -3.42
N ILE A 510 -0.01 35.61 -4.27
CA ILE A 510 -1.33 36.24 -4.43
C ILE A 510 -2.36 35.20 -4.89
N ASN A 511 -2.02 34.40 -5.91
CA ASN A 511 -2.91 33.36 -6.41
C ASN A 511 -3.23 32.31 -5.35
N ALA A 512 -2.31 32.01 -4.44
CA ALA A 512 -2.57 31.14 -3.29
C ALA A 512 -3.54 31.80 -2.30
N GLY A 513 -3.33 33.07 -1.95
CA GLY A 513 -4.23 33.81 -1.05
C GLY A 513 -5.65 33.95 -1.60
N LEU A 514 -5.77 34.22 -2.92
CA LEU A 514 -7.06 34.37 -3.62
C LEU A 514 -7.91 33.09 -3.55
N LYS A 515 -7.30 31.90 -3.55
CA LYS A 515 -8.04 30.62 -3.47
C LYS A 515 -8.85 30.45 -2.19
N ASN A 516 -8.62 31.26 -1.16
CA ASN A 516 -9.43 31.28 0.06
C ASN A 516 -10.74 32.09 -0.09
N LEU A 517 -10.93 32.78 -1.22
CA LEU A 517 -12.13 33.56 -1.54
C LEU A 517 -12.99 32.84 -2.60
N THR A 518 -14.27 33.24 -2.72
CA THR A 518 -15.12 32.78 -3.83
C THR A 518 -14.68 33.38 -5.17
N ASP A 519 -15.00 32.74 -6.30
CA ASP A 519 -14.61 33.25 -7.63
C ASP A 519 -15.08 34.69 -7.90
N GLU A 520 -16.26 35.05 -7.39
CA GLU A 520 -16.81 36.42 -7.48
C GLU A 520 -15.97 37.42 -6.67
N GLU A 521 -15.61 37.07 -5.44
CA GLU A 521 -14.77 37.90 -4.58
C GLU A 521 -13.34 38.01 -5.12
N GLN A 522 -12.77 36.90 -5.60
CA GLN A 522 -11.45 36.89 -6.24
C GLN A 522 -11.41 37.88 -7.41
N THR A 523 -12.39 37.78 -8.30
CA THR A 523 -12.47 38.63 -9.48
C THR A 523 -12.63 40.10 -9.08
N LYS A 524 -13.55 40.40 -8.16
CA LYS A 524 -13.77 41.76 -7.64
C LYS A 524 -12.49 42.38 -7.06
N VAL A 525 -11.80 41.64 -6.18
CA VAL A 525 -10.58 42.13 -5.50
C VAL A 525 -9.48 42.44 -6.52
N VAL A 526 -9.27 41.55 -7.49
CA VAL A 526 -8.25 41.75 -8.53
C VAL A 526 -8.61 42.91 -9.46
N SER A 527 -9.87 43.02 -9.89
CA SER A 527 -10.36 44.12 -10.74
C SER A 527 -10.21 45.49 -10.08
N GLU A 528 -10.57 45.59 -8.79
CA GLU A 528 -10.40 46.84 -8.04
C GLU A 528 -8.92 47.26 -7.97
N ARG A 529 -8.01 46.28 -7.88
CA ARG A 529 -6.57 46.56 -7.85
C ARG A 529 -6.03 46.97 -9.22
N ILE A 530 -6.45 46.30 -10.29
CA ILE A 530 -6.13 46.67 -11.67
C ILE A 530 -6.58 48.11 -11.97
N GLY A 531 -7.79 48.49 -11.54
CA GLY A 531 -8.34 49.83 -11.76
C GLY A 531 -7.58 50.95 -11.05
N LYS A 532 -6.87 50.64 -9.96
CA LYS A 532 -6.11 51.62 -9.14
C LYS A 532 -4.62 51.67 -9.49
N SER A 533 -4.10 50.73 -10.28
CA SER A 533 -2.66 50.57 -10.52
C SER A 533 -2.22 51.06 -11.89
N ASN A 534 -1.08 51.74 -11.95
CA ASN A 534 -0.39 52.05 -13.21
C ASN A 534 0.43 50.85 -13.73
N LYS A 535 0.58 49.77 -12.94
CA LYS A 535 1.30 48.54 -13.28
C LYS A 535 0.34 47.37 -13.52
N LYS A 536 -0.69 47.59 -14.34
CA LYS A 536 -1.77 46.62 -14.61
C LYS A 536 -1.25 45.24 -15.05
N HIS A 537 -0.18 45.22 -15.85
CA HIS A 537 0.51 44.00 -16.29
C HIS A 537 0.85 43.00 -15.18
N LEU A 538 1.04 43.46 -13.93
CA LEU A 538 1.37 42.60 -12.80
C LEU A 538 0.19 41.72 -12.33
N TYR A 539 -1.05 42.10 -12.63
CA TYR A 539 -2.25 41.49 -12.05
C TYR A 539 -2.98 40.53 -12.98
N TYR A 540 -2.69 40.52 -14.29
CA TYR A 540 -3.39 39.65 -15.23
C TYR A 540 -3.14 38.15 -14.96
N SER A 541 -2.02 37.79 -14.33
CA SER A 541 -1.77 36.42 -13.87
C SER A 541 -2.72 35.97 -12.75
N ALA A 542 -3.24 36.91 -11.96
CA ALA A 542 -4.27 36.61 -10.96
C ALA A 542 -5.62 36.35 -11.61
N LEU A 543 -6.03 37.17 -12.59
CA LEU A 543 -7.21 36.88 -13.41
C LEU A 543 -7.08 35.53 -14.15
N ALA A 544 -5.88 35.23 -14.67
CA ALA A 544 -5.65 33.94 -15.33
C ALA A 544 -5.74 32.75 -14.36
N GLY A 545 -5.31 32.94 -13.12
CA GLY A 545 -5.43 31.95 -12.05
C GLY A 545 -6.88 31.68 -11.63
N ILE A 546 -7.74 32.71 -11.68
CA ILE A 546 -9.18 32.60 -11.41
C ILE A 546 -9.86 31.81 -12.54
N GLY A 547 -9.61 32.17 -13.80
CA GLY A 547 -10.09 31.44 -14.98
C GLY A 547 -11.61 31.45 -15.20
N SER A 548 -12.35 32.31 -14.48
CA SER A 548 -13.79 32.52 -14.67
C SER A 548 -14.07 33.24 -16.01
N ALA A 549 -15.30 33.13 -16.51
CA ALA A 549 -15.71 33.82 -17.74
C ALA A 549 -15.50 35.35 -17.65
N ASP A 550 -15.83 35.95 -16.51
CA ASP A 550 -15.60 37.39 -16.26
C ASP A 550 -14.10 37.74 -16.24
N ALA A 551 -13.26 36.91 -15.60
CA ALA A 551 -11.82 37.11 -15.60
C ALA A 551 -11.22 37.01 -17.02
N ILE A 552 -11.67 36.03 -17.82
CA ILE A 552 -11.27 35.89 -19.23
C ILE A 552 -11.69 37.12 -20.05
N GLU A 553 -12.92 37.59 -19.86
CA GLU A 553 -13.42 38.79 -20.53
C GLU A 553 -12.56 40.02 -20.17
N GLN A 554 -12.26 40.22 -18.89
CA GLN A 554 -11.42 41.33 -18.44
C GLN A 554 -10.01 41.29 -19.03
N ILE A 555 -9.38 40.10 -19.10
CA ILE A 555 -8.06 39.96 -19.73
C ILE A 555 -8.16 40.25 -21.25
N THR A 556 -9.23 39.78 -21.90
CA THR A 556 -9.48 40.03 -23.33
C THR A 556 -9.64 41.52 -23.61
N GLN A 557 -10.46 42.22 -22.82
CA GLN A 557 -10.62 43.68 -22.93
C GLN A 557 -9.31 44.43 -22.68
N ALA A 558 -8.47 43.94 -21.76
CA ALA A 558 -7.15 44.52 -21.51
C ALA A 558 -6.23 44.34 -22.72
N TYR A 559 -6.22 43.18 -23.36
CA TYR A 559 -5.46 42.95 -24.59
C TYR A 559 -5.88 43.91 -25.72
N ASP A 560 -7.18 44.15 -25.89
CA ASP A 560 -7.71 45.00 -26.95
C ASP A 560 -7.43 46.50 -26.73
N LYS A 561 -7.50 46.97 -25.48
CA LYS A 561 -7.44 48.41 -25.14
C LYS A 561 -6.05 48.90 -24.74
N GLU A 562 -5.22 48.04 -24.15
CA GLU A 562 -3.91 48.42 -23.63
C GLU A 562 -2.81 48.33 -24.71
N THR A 563 -1.62 48.84 -24.39
CA THR A 563 -0.44 48.79 -25.28
C THR A 563 0.82 48.39 -24.51
N GLY A 564 1.90 48.08 -25.24
CA GLY A 564 3.19 47.72 -24.65
C GLY A 564 3.10 46.55 -23.67
N THR A 565 3.78 46.67 -22.53
CA THR A 565 3.86 45.61 -21.50
C THR A 565 2.50 45.16 -20.96
N ASN A 566 1.50 46.05 -20.87
CA ASN A 566 0.16 45.66 -20.43
C ASN A 566 -0.52 44.73 -21.44
N ARG A 567 -0.43 45.02 -22.73
CA ARG A 567 -0.99 44.15 -23.78
C ARG A 567 -0.26 42.81 -23.86
N GLU A 568 1.06 42.82 -23.76
CA GLU A 568 1.86 41.58 -23.75
C GLU A 568 1.54 40.70 -22.54
N ALA A 569 1.36 41.29 -21.36
CA ALA A 569 0.98 40.57 -20.15
C ALA A 569 -0.46 40.05 -20.22
N ALA A 570 -1.40 40.80 -20.80
CA ALA A 570 -2.77 40.33 -21.02
C ALA A 570 -2.79 39.12 -21.97
N PHE A 571 -2.03 39.17 -23.07
CA PHE A 571 -1.89 38.02 -23.97
C PHE A 571 -1.29 36.79 -23.24
N SER A 572 -0.22 37.01 -22.47
CA SER A 572 0.44 35.94 -21.71
C SER A 572 -0.52 35.33 -20.67
N ALA A 573 -1.36 36.17 -20.04
CA ALA A 573 -2.40 35.74 -19.13
C ALA A 573 -3.44 34.85 -19.83
N LEU A 574 -3.98 35.26 -20.99
CA LEU A 574 -4.91 34.42 -21.79
C LEU A 574 -4.30 33.04 -22.11
N ALA A 575 -3.04 33.01 -22.53
CA ALA A 575 -2.35 31.75 -22.82
C ALA A 575 -2.22 30.82 -21.60
N SER A 576 -2.18 31.39 -20.39
CA SER A 576 -2.00 30.66 -19.13
C SER A 576 -3.31 30.23 -18.43
N VAL A 577 -4.47 30.78 -18.83
CA VAL A 577 -5.78 30.47 -18.22
C VAL A 577 -6.10 28.98 -18.28
N ASN A 578 -6.42 28.37 -17.13
CA ASN A 578 -6.79 26.96 -17.04
C ASN A 578 -8.29 26.72 -17.30
N SER A 579 -8.80 27.24 -18.41
CA SER A 579 -10.17 27.03 -18.90
C SER A 579 -10.15 26.88 -20.43
N PHE A 580 -11.03 26.04 -20.97
CA PHE A 580 -11.18 25.90 -22.41
C PHE A 580 -11.80 27.13 -23.06
N ASP A 581 -12.62 27.90 -22.34
CA ASP A 581 -13.33 29.07 -22.87
C ASP A 581 -12.38 30.17 -23.37
N VAL A 582 -11.12 30.17 -22.91
CA VAL A 582 -10.10 31.10 -23.40
C VAL A 582 -9.70 30.83 -24.85
N ILE A 583 -10.09 29.70 -25.44
CA ILE A 583 -9.83 29.40 -26.85
C ILE A 583 -10.48 30.41 -27.79
N TYR A 584 -11.68 30.92 -27.44
CA TYR A 584 -12.42 31.87 -28.27
C TYR A 584 -11.68 33.21 -28.43
N PRO A 585 -11.32 33.93 -27.34
CA PRO A 585 -10.58 35.17 -27.49
C PRO A 585 -9.20 34.95 -28.12
N VAL A 586 -8.50 33.84 -27.85
CA VAL A 586 -7.19 33.57 -28.49
C VAL A 586 -7.34 33.32 -30.00
N LEU A 587 -8.42 32.67 -30.44
CA LEU A 587 -8.72 32.51 -31.87
C LEU A 587 -9.06 33.85 -32.53
N ASP A 588 -9.84 34.70 -31.88
CA ASP A 588 -10.17 36.03 -32.40
C ASP A 588 -8.90 36.89 -32.55
N ILE A 589 -7.95 36.77 -31.62
CA ILE A 589 -6.62 37.37 -31.72
C ILE A 589 -5.88 36.83 -32.95
N ALA A 590 -5.82 35.51 -33.12
CA ALA A 590 -5.14 34.88 -34.26
C ALA A 590 -5.75 35.28 -35.61
N ARG A 591 -7.09 35.40 -35.68
CA ARG A 591 -7.81 35.79 -36.90
C ARG A 591 -7.65 37.27 -37.26
N SER A 592 -7.45 38.13 -36.27
CA SER A 592 -7.40 39.59 -36.47
C SER A 592 -6.00 40.15 -36.62
N THR A 593 -4.98 39.48 -36.07
CA THR A 593 -3.60 40.00 -36.12
C THR A 593 -2.97 39.90 -37.51
N THR A 594 -2.21 40.92 -37.88
CA THR A 594 -1.32 40.92 -39.06
C THR A 594 0.14 40.73 -38.68
N ASN A 595 0.46 40.67 -37.38
CA ASN A 595 1.80 40.48 -36.87
C ASN A 595 2.14 38.99 -36.80
N LYS A 596 3.12 38.55 -37.60
CA LYS A 596 3.54 37.14 -37.66
C LYS A 596 3.98 36.57 -36.31
N SER A 597 4.67 37.35 -35.47
CA SER A 597 5.13 36.89 -34.16
C SER A 597 3.96 36.75 -33.17
N GLU A 598 2.95 37.63 -33.26
CA GLU A 598 1.73 37.54 -32.45
C GLU A 598 0.88 36.34 -32.90
N LEU A 599 0.77 36.11 -34.21
CA LEU A 599 0.09 34.95 -34.79
C LEU A 599 0.77 33.63 -34.39
N GLU A 600 2.10 33.59 -34.40
CA GLU A 600 2.88 32.45 -33.93
C GLU A 600 2.57 32.14 -32.47
N LYS A 601 2.64 33.14 -31.58
CA LYS A 601 2.31 32.99 -30.15
C LYS A 601 0.85 32.57 -29.92
N ALA A 602 -0.10 33.13 -30.69
CA ALA A 602 -1.51 32.78 -30.59
C ALA A 602 -1.75 31.33 -31.00
N THR A 603 -1.07 30.87 -32.05
CA THR A 603 -1.10 29.46 -32.48
C THR A 603 -0.55 28.55 -31.38
N ASP A 604 0.58 28.90 -30.77
CA ASP A 604 1.14 28.12 -29.65
C ASP A 604 0.19 28.06 -28.43
N ALA A 605 -0.48 29.17 -28.13
CA ALA A 605 -1.49 29.22 -27.08
C ALA A 605 -2.67 28.29 -27.39
N ILE A 606 -3.21 28.31 -28.62
CA ILE A 606 -4.31 27.40 -29.05
C ILE A 606 -3.88 25.93 -28.91
N ILE A 607 -2.69 25.58 -29.40
CA ILE A 607 -2.14 24.22 -29.28
C ILE A 607 -2.08 23.79 -27.81
N ASN A 608 -1.60 24.67 -26.91
CA ASN A 608 -1.49 24.37 -25.49
C ASN A 608 -2.86 24.27 -24.79
N ILE A 609 -3.83 25.13 -25.15
CA ILE A 609 -5.21 25.07 -24.65
C ILE A 609 -5.85 23.73 -25.02
N VAL A 610 -5.75 23.33 -26.29
CA VAL A 610 -6.28 22.04 -26.74
C VAL A 610 -5.57 20.87 -26.06
N ARG A 611 -4.24 20.94 -25.87
CA ARG A 611 -3.49 19.86 -25.20
C ARG A 611 -3.92 19.61 -23.75
N ARG A 612 -4.27 20.66 -23.01
CA ARG A 612 -4.74 20.56 -21.61
C ARG A 612 -6.26 20.40 -21.48
N SER A 613 -6.98 20.43 -22.60
CA SER A 613 -8.43 20.39 -22.66
C SER A 613 -9.00 19.04 -22.21
N ASN A 614 -10.13 19.07 -21.50
CA ASN A 614 -10.96 17.90 -21.20
C ASN A 614 -12.13 17.73 -22.19
N GLN A 615 -12.17 18.52 -23.27
CA GLN A 615 -13.18 18.41 -24.32
C GLN A 615 -13.04 17.11 -25.12
N THR A 616 -14.09 16.74 -25.84
CA THR A 616 -14.08 15.52 -26.65
C THR A 616 -13.05 15.62 -27.79
N SER A 617 -12.59 14.47 -28.29
CA SER A 617 -11.62 14.42 -29.38
C SER A 617 -12.14 15.06 -30.67
N GLU A 618 -13.47 15.09 -30.90
CA GLU A 618 -14.10 15.79 -32.01
C GLU A 618 -13.99 17.31 -31.87
N ILE A 619 -14.25 17.85 -30.67
CA ILE A 619 -14.14 19.29 -30.41
C ILE A 619 -12.68 19.72 -30.57
N ASN A 620 -11.75 18.98 -29.95
CA ASN A 620 -10.32 19.26 -30.07
C ASN A 620 -9.85 19.20 -31.54
N TYR A 621 -10.34 18.22 -32.31
CA TYR A 621 -10.05 18.10 -33.75
C TYR A 621 -10.48 19.35 -34.54
N LEU A 622 -11.66 19.91 -34.27
CA LEU A 622 -12.14 21.10 -34.98
C LEU A 622 -11.20 22.30 -34.77
N TYR A 623 -10.78 22.55 -33.54
CA TYR A 623 -9.87 23.65 -33.22
C TYR A 623 -8.44 23.41 -33.71
N LEU A 624 -7.97 22.17 -33.71
CA LEU A 624 -6.66 21.82 -34.27
C LEU A 624 -6.62 22.00 -35.79
N ARG A 625 -7.72 21.73 -36.50
CA ARG A 625 -7.82 22.05 -37.93
C ARG A 625 -7.70 23.53 -38.18
N GLU A 626 -8.38 24.34 -37.37
CA GLU A 626 -8.28 25.79 -37.50
C GLU A 626 -6.86 26.28 -37.18
N ALA A 627 -6.25 25.76 -36.09
CA ALA A 627 -4.87 26.03 -35.75
C ALA A 627 -3.88 25.68 -36.89
N MET A 628 -4.17 24.64 -37.67
CA MET A 628 -3.35 24.23 -38.81
C MET A 628 -3.33 25.31 -39.91
N GLU A 629 -4.48 25.94 -40.19
CA GLU A 629 -4.59 26.96 -41.25
C GLU A 629 -3.83 28.26 -40.89
N ILE A 630 -3.65 28.53 -39.58
CA ILE A 630 -2.95 29.72 -39.08
C ILE A 630 -1.50 29.44 -38.64
N ALA A 631 -1.04 28.19 -38.69
CA ALA A 631 0.30 27.81 -38.25
C ALA A 631 1.41 28.54 -39.03
N GLN A 632 2.38 29.09 -38.31
CA GLN A 632 3.44 29.93 -38.88
C GLN A 632 4.72 29.17 -39.22
N ASN A 633 4.93 27.99 -38.61
CA ASN A 633 6.15 27.21 -38.78
C ASN A 633 5.87 25.69 -38.79
N ASP A 634 6.83 24.92 -39.30
CA ASP A 634 6.70 23.47 -39.45
C ASP A 634 6.59 22.75 -38.10
N ASN A 635 7.13 23.31 -37.01
CA ASN A 635 7.04 22.71 -35.68
C ASN A 635 5.61 22.76 -35.12
N GLN A 636 4.92 23.88 -35.32
CA GLN A 636 3.49 24.02 -35.00
C GLN A 636 2.67 23.02 -35.81
N LYS A 637 2.88 22.97 -37.14
CA LYS A 637 2.19 22.01 -38.01
C LYS A 637 2.42 20.57 -37.56
N LYS A 638 3.66 20.15 -37.28
CA LYS A 638 3.99 18.81 -36.76
C LYS A 638 3.28 18.51 -35.44
N THR A 639 3.27 19.47 -34.52
CA THR A 639 2.60 19.34 -33.23
C THR A 639 1.09 19.16 -33.40
N ILE A 640 0.48 19.96 -34.28
CA ILE A 640 -0.95 19.88 -34.60
C ILE A 640 -1.28 18.52 -35.25
N LEU A 641 -0.46 18.06 -36.21
CA LEU A 641 -0.64 16.75 -36.85
C LEU A 641 -0.61 15.61 -35.84
N ASN A 642 0.32 15.65 -34.88
CA ASN A 642 0.40 14.65 -33.82
C ASN A 642 -0.84 14.69 -32.89
N LEU A 643 -1.30 15.88 -32.52
CA LEU A 643 -2.51 16.04 -31.70
C LEU A 643 -3.78 15.58 -32.43
N ILE A 644 -3.91 15.88 -33.73
CA ILE A 644 -5.01 15.35 -34.56
C ILE A 644 -4.88 13.83 -34.70
N GLY A 645 -3.66 13.30 -34.82
CA GLY A 645 -3.35 11.87 -34.87
C GLY A 645 -3.86 11.11 -33.64
N ALA A 646 -3.82 11.74 -32.48
CA ALA A 646 -4.33 11.16 -31.24
C ALA A 646 -5.88 11.16 -31.13
N SER A 647 -6.59 11.84 -32.02
CA SER A 647 -8.06 11.93 -31.95
C SER A 647 -8.80 10.62 -32.28
N GLY A 648 -8.17 9.73 -33.05
CA GLY A 648 -8.72 8.41 -33.38
C GLY A 648 -9.85 8.39 -34.41
N HIS A 649 -10.18 9.51 -35.06
CA HIS A 649 -11.33 9.60 -35.98
C HIS A 649 -10.96 9.36 -37.44
N TYR A 650 -11.84 8.69 -38.20
CA TYR A 650 -11.64 8.47 -39.64
C TYR A 650 -11.45 9.76 -40.43
N THR A 651 -12.22 10.81 -40.11
CA THR A 651 -12.13 12.11 -40.77
C THR A 651 -10.80 12.81 -40.48
N ALA A 652 -10.23 12.62 -39.30
CA ALA A 652 -8.91 13.12 -38.92
C ALA A 652 -7.80 12.43 -39.74
N MET A 653 -7.88 11.11 -39.92
CA MET A 653 -6.97 10.36 -40.79
C MET A 653 -7.00 10.90 -42.23
N VAL A 654 -8.20 11.07 -42.80
CA VAL A 654 -8.37 11.62 -44.17
C VAL A 654 -7.88 13.06 -44.27
N TYR A 655 -8.03 13.86 -43.21
CA TYR A 655 -7.53 15.25 -43.17
C TYR A 655 -6.00 15.28 -43.15
N ILE A 656 -5.36 14.51 -42.25
CA ILE A 656 -3.89 14.45 -42.12
C ILE A 656 -3.24 13.97 -43.42
N ALA A 657 -3.84 12.99 -44.10
CA ALA A 657 -3.27 12.39 -45.31
C ALA A 657 -2.95 13.39 -46.44
N LYS A 658 -3.59 14.57 -46.43
CA LYS A 658 -3.34 15.67 -47.38
C LYS A 658 -1.96 16.32 -47.20
N TYR A 659 -1.42 16.30 -45.98
CA TYR A 659 -0.14 16.91 -45.62
C TYR A 659 1.07 15.99 -45.88
N MET A 660 0.85 14.76 -46.34
CA MET A 660 1.93 13.83 -46.71
C MET A 660 2.73 14.28 -47.95
N ASP A 661 2.24 15.24 -48.72
CA ASP A 661 2.95 15.80 -49.88
C ASP A 661 3.75 17.07 -49.51
N GLU A 662 3.62 17.58 -48.29
CA GLU A 662 4.37 18.73 -47.79
C GLU A 662 5.69 18.28 -47.16
N ALA A 663 6.78 18.30 -47.95
CA ALA A 663 8.07 17.72 -47.57
C ALA A 663 8.54 18.01 -46.12
N PRO A 664 8.42 19.23 -45.55
CA PRO A 664 8.89 19.49 -44.18
C PRO A 664 8.11 18.78 -43.07
N ILE A 665 6.86 18.36 -43.34
CA ILE A 665 5.92 17.77 -42.35
C ILE A 665 5.39 16.39 -42.79
N ALA A 666 5.77 15.92 -43.98
CA ALA A 666 5.28 14.71 -44.61
C ALA A 666 5.42 13.46 -43.72
N ASP A 667 6.57 13.30 -43.07
CA ASP A 667 6.82 12.16 -42.17
C ASP A 667 5.92 12.18 -40.94
N ALA A 668 5.73 13.36 -40.31
CA ALA A 668 4.82 13.51 -39.17
C ALA A 668 3.37 13.24 -39.56
N ALA A 669 2.94 13.68 -40.75
CA ALA A 669 1.62 13.37 -41.29
C ALA A 669 1.45 11.86 -41.51
N ALA A 670 2.46 11.20 -42.08
CA ALA A 670 2.46 9.77 -42.32
C ALA A 670 2.37 8.96 -41.02
N VAL A 671 3.16 9.30 -40.00
CA VAL A 671 3.12 8.64 -38.68
C VAL A 671 1.77 8.84 -38.00
N ALA A 672 1.23 10.07 -37.98
CA ALA A 672 -0.06 10.35 -37.37
C ALA A 672 -1.22 9.63 -38.08
N THR A 673 -1.20 9.58 -39.41
CA THR A 673 -2.18 8.81 -40.21
C THR A 673 -2.09 7.32 -39.95
N MET A 674 -0.87 6.77 -39.90
CA MET A 674 -0.62 5.36 -39.58
C MET A 674 -1.22 5.00 -38.22
N ASN A 675 -0.93 5.81 -37.19
CA ASN A 675 -1.40 5.53 -35.83
C ASN A 675 -2.93 5.47 -35.73
N ILE A 676 -3.65 6.37 -36.44
CA ILE A 676 -5.12 6.31 -36.50
C ILE A 676 -5.57 5.03 -37.19
N ALA A 677 -5.04 4.72 -38.37
CA ALA A 677 -5.48 3.55 -39.15
C ALA A 677 -5.23 2.24 -38.41
N LEU A 678 -4.01 2.05 -37.88
CA LEU A 678 -3.61 0.80 -37.24
C LEU A 678 -4.32 0.54 -35.90
N SER A 679 -4.81 1.60 -35.24
CA SER A 679 -5.53 1.47 -33.96
C SER A 679 -7.03 1.22 -34.14
N ASN A 680 -7.57 1.31 -35.37
CA ASN A 680 -9.00 1.22 -35.65
C ASN A 680 -9.25 0.32 -36.86
N ALA A 681 -9.43 -0.98 -36.62
CA ALA A 681 -9.65 -1.99 -37.67
C ALA A 681 -10.95 -1.75 -38.46
N GLU A 682 -11.95 -1.15 -37.82
CA GLU A 682 -13.22 -0.75 -38.43
C GLU A 682 -13.08 0.32 -39.52
N PHE A 683 -11.93 0.99 -39.62
CA PHE A 683 -11.62 1.93 -40.69
C PHE A 683 -11.07 1.26 -41.94
N ALA A 684 -10.83 -0.05 -41.95
CA ALA A 684 -10.37 -0.77 -43.13
C ALA A 684 -11.27 -0.55 -44.36
N GLY A 685 -10.70 -0.70 -45.56
CA GLY A 685 -11.37 -0.49 -46.84
C GLY A 685 -10.49 0.24 -47.87
N ASP A 686 -11.01 0.41 -49.09
CA ASP A 686 -10.26 0.92 -50.26
C ASP A 686 -9.49 2.21 -49.98
N LYS A 687 -10.16 3.18 -49.36
CA LYS A 687 -9.58 4.50 -49.10
C LYS A 687 -8.48 4.45 -48.04
N THR A 688 -8.66 3.66 -46.99
CA THR A 688 -7.66 3.47 -45.93
C THR A 688 -6.46 2.71 -46.46
N THR A 689 -6.69 1.72 -47.33
CA THR A 689 -5.64 0.98 -48.04
C THR A 689 -4.79 1.92 -48.89
N ALA A 690 -5.42 2.76 -49.72
CA ALA A 690 -4.70 3.74 -50.54
C ALA A 690 -3.91 4.76 -49.69
N ILE A 691 -4.47 5.18 -48.55
CA ILE A 691 -3.78 6.07 -47.61
C ILE A 691 -2.57 5.37 -46.98
N LEU A 692 -2.71 4.13 -46.52
CA LEU A 692 -1.63 3.35 -45.90
C LEU A 692 -0.50 3.01 -46.89
N ASP A 693 -0.83 2.76 -48.16
CA ASP A 693 0.16 2.61 -49.23
C ASP A 693 0.96 3.91 -49.45
N LYS A 694 0.29 5.06 -49.36
CA LYS A 694 0.95 6.37 -49.41
C LYS A 694 1.84 6.59 -48.20
N VAL A 695 1.33 6.31 -46.99
CA VAL A 695 2.11 6.36 -45.74
C VAL A 695 3.39 5.54 -45.87
N SER A 696 3.31 4.29 -46.33
CA SER A 696 4.47 3.39 -46.50
C SER A 696 5.58 4.01 -47.36
N LYS A 697 5.20 4.76 -48.41
CA LYS A 697 6.14 5.47 -49.30
C LYS A 697 6.67 6.77 -48.69
N THR A 698 5.88 7.46 -47.87
CA THR A 698 6.23 8.76 -47.28
C THR A 698 7.12 8.63 -46.03
N LEU A 699 7.03 7.54 -45.27
CA LEU A 699 7.83 7.34 -44.06
C LEU A 699 9.35 7.35 -44.35
N SER A 700 10.07 8.18 -43.61
CA SER A 700 11.53 8.42 -43.75
C SER A 700 12.29 8.43 -42.42
N ASN A 701 11.60 8.30 -41.29
CA ASN A 701 12.20 8.22 -39.95
C ASN A 701 12.96 6.90 -39.69
N PRO A 702 13.79 6.82 -38.63
CA PRO A 702 14.59 5.62 -38.31
C PRO A 702 13.77 4.34 -38.11
N ASP A 703 12.50 4.45 -37.70
CA ASP A 703 11.61 3.33 -37.42
C ASP A 703 10.76 2.93 -38.64
N ALA A 704 10.92 3.62 -39.78
CA ALA A 704 10.12 3.41 -40.99
C ALA A 704 10.09 1.94 -41.44
N GLY A 705 11.16 1.18 -41.22
CA GLY A 705 11.21 -0.26 -41.51
C GLY A 705 10.17 -1.06 -40.74
N TYR A 706 10.08 -0.86 -39.42
CA TYR A 706 9.09 -1.53 -38.57
C TYR A 706 7.68 -1.03 -38.84
N GLN A 707 7.53 0.27 -39.08
CA GLN A 707 6.24 0.89 -39.39
C GLN A 707 5.65 0.33 -40.69
N ARG A 708 6.46 0.15 -41.74
CA ARG A 708 6.02 -0.51 -42.99
C ARG A 708 5.60 -1.97 -42.77
N GLN A 709 6.26 -2.69 -41.87
CA GLN A 709 5.85 -4.05 -41.50
C GLN A 709 4.50 -4.06 -40.79
N ALA A 710 4.27 -3.12 -39.86
CA ALA A 710 2.98 -2.98 -39.18
C ALA A 710 1.83 -2.64 -40.17
N ILE A 711 2.09 -1.76 -41.14
CA ILE A 711 1.16 -1.46 -42.23
C ILE A 711 0.87 -2.73 -43.06
N THR A 712 1.91 -3.45 -43.48
CA THR A 712 1.76 -4.68 -44.26
C THR A 712 0.91 -5.71 -43.53
N LYS A 713 1.14 -5.86 -42.22
CA LYS A 713 0.35 -6.75 -41.36
C LYS A 713 -1.12 -6.32 -41.33
N TYR A 714 -1.41 -5.06 -41.04
CA TYR A 714 -2.79 -4.55 -40.99
C TYR A 714 -3.53 -4.75 -42.31
N LEU A 715 -2.89 -4.48 -43.45
CA LEU A 715 -3.50 -4.69 -44.77
C LEU A 715 -3.74 -6.18 -45.08
N SER A 716 -2.95 -7.10 -44.53
CA SER A 716 -3.17 -8.54 -44.71
C SER A 716 -4.27 -9.11 -43.81
N GLU A 717 -4.53 -8.48 -42.66
CA GLU A 717 -5.48 -8.95 -41.65
C GLU A 717 -6.88 -8.32 -41.80
N ASN A 718 -7.05 -7.28 -42.62
CA ASN A 718 -8.31 -6.54 -42.77
C ASN A 718 -8.76 -6.42 -44.24
N SER A 719 -10.08 -6.38 -44.47
CA SER A 719 -10.65 -6.32 -45.84
C SER A 719 -10.34 -5.00 -46.54
N SER A 720 -9.99 -5.09 -47.83
CA SER A 720 -9.85 -3.92 -48.71
C SER A 720 -11.17 -3.51 -49.38
N GLU A 721 -12.11 -4.43 -49.60
CA GLU A 721 -13.21 -4.24 -50.56
C GLU A 721 -14.50 -3.60 -50.00
N ASP A 722 -14.60 -3.39 -48.68
CA ASP A 722 -15.71 -2.68 -48.04
C ASP A 722 -15.22 -1.98 -46.77
N GLY A 723 -15.61 -0.72 -46.55
CA GLY A 723 -15.03 0.07 -45.47
C GLY A 723 -15.89 1.18 -44.89
N TYR A 724 -15.34 1.87 -43.89
CA TYR A 724 -15.99 2.98 -43.22
C TYR A 724 -16.35 4.11 -44.22
N VAL A 725 -17.65 4.35 -44.41
CA VAL A 725 -18.16 5.46 -45.23
C VAL A 725 -18.60 6.59 -44.31
N SER A 726 -17.88 7.71 -44.35
CA SER A 726 -18.27 8.90 -43.58
C SER A 726 -19.57 9.50 -44.11
N LEU A 727 -20.51 9.79 -43.20
CA LEU A 727 -21.75 10.53 -43.48
C LEU A 727 -21.49 11.93 -44.06
N PHE A 728 -20.40 12.58 -43.62
CA PHE A 728 -20.01 13.90 -44.07
C PHE A 728 -18.80 13.81 -45.00
N ASN A 729 -18.94 14.23 -46.26
CA ASN A 729 -17.87 14.12 -47.26
C ASN A 729 -16.79 15.21 -47.14
N GLY A 730 -16.89 16.07 -46.11
CA GLY A 730 -16.00 17.22 -45.92
C GLY A 730 -16.51 18.54 -46.52
N LYS A 731 -17.63 18.52 -47.24
CA LYS A 731 -18.32 19.70 -47.78
C LYS A 731 -19.82 19.72 -47.44
N ASN A 732 -20.50 18.59 -47.58
CA ASN A 732 -21.94 18.42 -47.35
C ASN A 732 -22.29 16.93 -47.10
N LEU A 733 -23.57 16.58 -47.14
CA LEU A 733 -24.10 15.22 -46.97
C LEU A 733 -24.50 14.57 -48.31
N ASP A 734 -24.04 15.11 -49.45
CA ASP A 734 -24.41 14.61 -50.78
C ASP A 734 -24.03 13.13 -50.91
N GLY A 735 -24.99 12.31 -51.37
CA GLY A 735 -24.87 10.86 -51.49
C GLY A 735 -25.53 10.07 -50.35
N TRP A 736 -25.94 10.74 -49.27
CA TRP A 736 -26.70 10.14 -48.17
C TRP A 736 -28.17 10.56 -48.24
N LYS A 737 -29.06 9.59 -48.02
CA LYS A 737 -30.51 9.77 -48.02
C LYS A 737 -31.06 9.63 -46.61
N GLY A 738 -32.01 10.49 -46.25
CA GLY A 738 -32.66 10.41 -44.94
C GLY A 738 -33.40 9.08 -44.76
N LEU A 739 -33.36 8.50 -43.55
CA LEU A 739 -34.04 7.23 -43.28
C LEU A 739 -35.56 7.43 -43.27
N VAL A 740 -36.27 6.76 -44.17
CA VAL A 740 -37.74 6.77 -44.19
C VAL A 740 -38.31 5.83 -43.12
N GLY A 741 -38.65 6.41 -41.97
CA GLY A 741 -39.24 5.68 -40.84
C GLY A 741 -38.33 4.62 -40.23
N ASN A 742 -38.83 3.90 -39.23
CA ASN A 742 -38.11 2.76 -38.66
C ASN A 742 -38.33 1.49 -39.53
N PRO A 743 -37.52 0.42 -39.39
CA PRO A 743 -37.60 -0.74 -40.28
C PRO A 743 -38.99 -1.41 -40.34
N ILE A 744 -39.73 -1.36 -39.24
CA ILE A 744 -41.06 -1.97 -39.11
C ILE A 744 -42.11 -1.13 -39.83
N THR A 745 -42.05 0.20 -39.73
CA THR A 745 -42.99 1.08 -40.44
C THR A 745 -42.65 1.17 -41.92
N ARG A 746 -41.37 1.21 -42.28
CA ARG A 746 -40.89 1.20 -43.67
C ARG A 746 -41.35 -0.04 -44.43
N ALA A 747 -41.29 -1.23 -43.80
CA ALA A 747 -41.72 -2.48 -44.41
C ALA A 747 -43.23 -2.58 -44.67
N LYS A 748 -44.04 -1.75 -43.98
CA LYS A 748 -45.51 -1.71 -44.13
C LYS A 748 -45.98 -0.65 -45.12
N MET A 749 -45.09 0.21 -45.63
CA MET A 749 -45.44 1.24 -46.60
C MET A 749 -45.57 0.65 -48.00
N SER A 750 -46.59 1.08 -48.74
CA SER A 750 -46.68 0.81 -50.18
C SER A 750 -45.56 1.51 -50.93
N ALA A 751 -45.20 1.03 -52.12
CA ALA A 751 -44.14 1.65 -52.95
C ALA A 751 -44.37 3.15 -53.21
N ARG A 752 -45.64 3.59 -53.27
CA ARG A 752 -46.01 4.99 -53.47
C ARG A 752 -45.82 5.84 -52.21
N GLU A 753 -46.15 5.30 -51.04
CA GLU A 753 -45.94 5.95 -49.75
C GLU A 753 -44.45 6.04 -49.42
N LEU A 754 -43.69 4.99 -49.71
CA LEU A 754 -42.23 4.97 -49.56
C LEU A 754 -41.56 6.04 -50.43
N ALA A 755 -41.95 6.16 -51.69
CA ALA A 755 -41.42 7.20 -52.59
C ALA A 755 -41.77 8.61 -52.09
N ALA A 756 -43.02 8.85 -51.66
CA ALA A 756 -43.44 10.15 -51.15
C ALA A 756 -42.78 10.53 -49.82
N ALA A 757 -42.57 9.55 -48.94
CA ALA A 757 -41.90 9.75 -47.66
C ALA A 757 -40.38 9.91 -47.84
N GLN A 758 -39.77 9.26 -48.83
CA GLN A 758 -38.36 9.46 -49.17
C GLN A 758 -38.09 10.85 -49.70
N VAL A 759 -38.99 11.44 -50.50
CA VAL A 759 -38.89 12.84 -50.96
C VAL A 759 -39.01 13.85 -49.81
N LYS A 760 -39.60 13.48 -48.67
CA LYS A 760 -39.65 14.33 -47.47
C LYS A 760 -38.45 14.13 -46.53
N ALA A 761 -37.76 13.01 -46.65
CA ALA A 761 -36.64 12.63 -45.81
C ALA A 761 -35.28 12.97 -46.44
N ASP A 762 -35.20 12.90 -47.77
CA ASP A 762 -34.15 13.50 -48.61
C ASP A 762 -34.29 15.03 -48.61
#